data_AF-A0A8S3QDL4-F1
#
_entry.id   AF-A0A8S3QDL4-F1
#
_cell.length_a   1.000
_cell.length_b   1.000
_cell.length_c   1.000
_cell.angle_alpha   90.00
_cell.angle_beta   90.00
_cell.angle_gamma   90.00
#
_symmetry.space_group_name_H-M   'P 1'
#
loop_
_entity.id
_entity.type
_entity.pdbx_description
1 polymer ?
#
loop_
_entity_poly.entity_id
_entity_poly.type
_entity_poly.pdbx_seq_one_letter_code
_entity_poly.pdbx_strand_id
1 'polypeptide(L)'
;MVYDISYLPIKHCMWSGELLMVYDISYLPIKHCMWSGEGLMVYDISYLPIKHCMWSGELLMVYDISYLPIKHCMWSGEGLMVYDISYLPIKHCMWLVELLMVYDISYLPIKHCMWSGELLMVYDISYLPIKHCMWPGELLIVYDISYLPIKHCMWSGEGLIVYDISYLLIKHCMWSGEGLMVYDISYLLIKHCMWSGELLMVYDTSYLPIKHCMWSVELLMVYDISYLRIKHCMWSGEGLMVYDISYLPIKHCMWLVELLMVYDISYLPIKHCMWSGEGLMVYDTSYLPIKHCMWSEELLMVYDISYLPIKHCMWSVELLMVYDISYLPIKHCMWSGEGLMVYDISYLPIKHCMWLVELLMVYDISYLPIKHCMWSGEGLMVYDISYLPIKHCMWSGEGLMVYDISYLPIKHCMWSGELLIVYDISYLLIKHCMWSGELLMVYDTSYLPIKHCMWSGEGLMVYDISYLPIKHCMWSEELLMVYDISYLPIKHCMWSGELLIVYDISYLPIKHCMWSGEGLMVYAINYLRIKHCMWSGELLIVYDINYLPIKHCMWSGELLMVYDISYLLIKHCMWSGEGLMVYDISYLLIKHCMRSGEGLIVYDISYLPIKHCMWSGELLMVYDTSYFPIKHCMWSGVLLIVYDISYLPIKHCMWSV
;
A
#
# COMPACT_ATOMS: atom_id res chain seq x y z
N MET A 1 1.94 -38.01 -70.03
CA MET A 1 2.69 -38.83 -69.06
C MET A 1 4.15 -38.90 -69.48
N VAL A 2 5.07 -38.84 -68.52
CA VAL A 2 6.53 -38.96 -68.70
C VAL A 2 7.03 -39.97 -67.64
N TYR A 3 7.79 -41.00 -68.05
CA TYR A 3 8.26 -42.11 -67.19
C TYR A 3 9.76 -42.40 -67.41
N ASP A 4 10.42 -42.93 -66.37
CA ASP A 4 11.75 -43.58 -66.41
C ASP A 4 12.85 -42.76 -67.09
N ILE A 5 13.15 -41.58 -66.54
CA ILE A 5 14.20 -40.71 -67.10
C ILE A 5 15.32 -40.46 -66.10
N SER A 6 16.54 -40.87 -66.46
CA SER A 6 17.72 -40.60 -65.64
C SER A 6 18.12 -39.13 -65.65
N TYR A 7 18.01 -38.44 -66.81
CA TYR A 7 18.46 -37.07 -66.96
C TYR A 7 17.67 -36.30 -68.03
N LEU A 8 16.93 -35.26 -67.64
CA LEU A 8 16.16 -34.43 -68.57
C LEU A 8 16.33 -32.93 -68.29
N PRO A 9 17.30 -32.24 -68.91
CA PRO A 9 17.49 -30.82 -68.69
C PRO A 9 16.57 -29.97 -69.54
N ILE A 10 15.71 -29.18 -68.90
CA ILE A 10 14.80 -28.27 -69.57
C ILE A 10 15.32 -26.84 -69.46
N LYS A 11 15.66 -26.22 -70.60
CA LYS A 11 16.04 -24.80 -70.63
C LYS A 11 14.82 -23.88 -70.60
N HIS A 12 13.86 -24.12 -71.47
CA HIS A 12 12.61 -23.37 -71.54
C HIS A 12 11.50 -24.36 -71.90
N CYS A 13 10.41 -24.36 -71.14
CA CYS A 13 9.21 -25.07 -71.53
C CYS A 13 7.95 -24.27 -71.23
N MET A 14 6.95 -24.43 -72.09
CA MET A 14 5.62 -23.87 -71.93
C MET A 14 4.66 -25.03 -72.17
N TRP A 15 3.83 -25.32 -71.17
CA TRP A 15 2.90 -26.45 -71.20
C TRP A 15 1.49 -25.90 -70.97
N SER A 16 0.57 -26.30 -71.83
CA SER A 16 -0.85 -26.01 -71.68
C SER A 16 -1.66 -27.28 -71.91
N GLY A 17 -2.51 -27.68 -70.97
CA GLY A 17 -3.37 -28.86 -71.11
C GLY A 17 -4.09 -29.24 -69.81
N GLU A 18 -5.04 -30.17 -69.92
CA GLU A 18 -5.88 -30.62 -68.79
C GLU A 18 -5.03 -31.29 -67.70
N LEU A 19 -4.30 -32.37 -68.02
CA LEU A 19 -3.56 -33.14 -67.01
C LEU A 19 -2.13 -33.50 -67.43
N LEU A 20 -1.17 -33.29 -66.53
CA LEU A 20 0.21 -33.75 -66.67
C LEU A 20 0.62 -34.64 -65.49
N MET A 21 1.13 -35.83 -65.78
CA MET A 21 1.77 -36.69 -64.77
C MET A 21 3.22 -36.98 -65.14
N VAL A 22 4.10 -36.87 -64.14
CA VAL A 22 5.55 -37.07 -64.22
C VAL A 22 5.97 -38.05 -63.13
N TYR A 23 6.64 -39.14 -63.52
CA TYR A 23 7.06 -40.24 -62.64
C TYR A 23 8.53 -40.61 -62.84
N ASP A 24 9.17 -41.08 -61.77
CA ASP A 24 10.45 -41.80 -61.79
C ASP A 24 11.58 -41.06 -62.51
N ILE A 25 11.96 -39.89 -61.98
CA ILE A 25 13.02 -39.07 -62.56
C ILE A 25 14.15 -38.84 -61.58
N SER A 26 15.37 -39.27 -61.93
CA SER A 26 16.51 -39.05 -61.02
C SER A 26 17.05 -37.61 -61.08
N TYR A 27 16.99 -36.93 -62.23
CA TYR A 27 17.53 -35.56 -62.38
C TYR A 27 16.82 -34.72 -63.45
N LEU A 28 16.07 -33.69 -63.02
CA LEU A 28 15.25 -32.83 -63.89
C LEU A 28 15.52 -31.34 -63.63
N PRO A 29 16.59 -30.75 -64.19
CA PRO A 29 16.85 -29.33 -63.98
C PRO A 29 16.02 -28.48 -64.94
N ILE A 30 15.23 -27.57 -64.38
CA ILE A 30 14.39 -26.64 -65.13
C ILE A 30 14.93 -25.22 -64.95
N LYS A 31 15.34 -24.57 -66.05
CA LYS A 31 15.71 -23.15 -66.00
C LYS A 31 14.48 -22.25 -66.04
N HIS A 32 13.57 -22.45 -66.98
CA HIS A 32 12.34 -21.66 -67.11
C HIS A 32 11.18 -22.57 -67.49
N CYS A 33 10.12 -22.60 -66.70
CA CYS A 33 8.87 -23.25 -67.06
C CYS A 33 7.66 -22.34 -66.83
N MET A 34 6.68 -22.47 -67.70
CA MET A 34 5.35 -21.89 -67.57
C MET A 34 4.34 -23.01 -67.78
N TRP A 35 3.43 -23.21 -66.83
CA TRP A 35 2.36 -24.20 -66.92
C TRP A 35 1.00 -23.53 -66.74
N SER A 36 0.06 -23.90 -67.61
CA SER A 36 -1.35 -23.51 -67.52
C SER A 36 -2.25 -24.74 -67.74
N GLY A 37 -3.05 -25.16 -66.77
CA GLY A 37 -3.85 -26.38 -66.89
C GLY A 37 -4.78 -26.68 -65.72
N GLU A 38 -5.43 -27.84 -65.72
CA GLU A 38 -6.30 -28.26 -64.60
C GLU A 38 -5.46 -28.97 -63.52
N GLY A 39 -4.65 -29.97 -63.88
CA GLY A 39 -3.88 -30.76 -62.91
C GLY A 39 -2.44 -31.08 -63.33
N LEU A 40 -1.49 -30.98 -62.40
CA LEU A 40 -0.17 -31.57 -62.55
C LEU A 40 0.23 -32.37 -61.31
N MET A 41 0.63 -33.63 -61.53
CA MET A 41 1.11 -34.54 -60.50
C MET A 41 2.56 -34.96 -60.77
N VAL A 42 3.39 -34.87 -59.73
CA VAL A 42 4.83 -35.19 -59.79
C VAL A 42 5.15 -36.19 -58.69
N TYR A 43 5.71 -37.34 -59.06
CA TYR A 43 6.05 -38.44 -58.16
C TYR A 43 7.50 -38.89 -58.34
N ASP A 44 8.14 -39.32 -57.25
CA ASP A 44 9.42 -40.04 -57.22
C ASP A 44 10.55 -39.31 -57.96
N ILE A 45 10.92 -38.13 -57.46
CA ILE A 45 12.01 -37.34 -58.05
C ILE A 45 13.17 -37.15 -57.09
N SER A 46 14.35 -37.63 -57.46
CA SER A 46 15.54 -37.46 -56.59
C SER A 46 16.06 -36.01 -56.59
N TYR A 47 16.06 -35.32 -57.74
CA TYR A 47 16.66 -33.97 -57.87
C TYR A 47 15.96 -33.10 -58.93
N LEU A 48 15.25 -32.05 -58.48
CA LEU A 48 14.44 -31.14 -59.32
C LEU A 48 14.78 -29.67 -59.09
N PRO A 49 15.88 -29.12 -59.63
CA PRO A 49 16.20 -27.72 -59.44
C PRO A 49 15.45 -26.84 -60.43
N ILE A 50 14.66 -25.90 -59.91
CA ILE A 50 13.88 -24.96 -60.70
C ILE A 50 14.45 -23.54 -60.52
N LYS A 51 14.89 -22.89 -61.61
CA LYS A 51 15.31 -21.47 -61.51
C LYS A 51 14.13 -20.53 -61.57
N HIS A 52 13.23 -20.68 -62.54
CA HIS A 52 12.05 -19.84 -62.69
C HIS A 52 10.86 -20.70 -63.10
N CYS A 53 9.79 -20.68 -62.32
CA CYS A 53 8.52 -21.27 -62.69
C CYS A 53 7.35 -20.31 -62.50
N MET A 54 6.40 -20.36 -63.42
CA MET A 54 5.07 -19.77 -63.26
C MET A 54 4.03 -20.86 -63.49
N TRP A 55 3.11 -20.97 -62.55
CA TRP A 55 2.03 -21.95 -62.57
C TRP A 55 0.71 -21.20 -62.47
N SER A 56 -0.22 -21.51 -63.37
CA SER A 56 -1.62 -21.07 -63.31
C SER A 56 -2.55 -22.28 -63.53
N GLY A 57 -3.29 -22.72 -62.52
CA GLY A 57 -4.25 -23.80 -62.72
C GLY A 57 -4.80 -24.42 -61.45
N GLU A 58 -5.74 -25.35 -61.56
CA GLU A 58 -6.58 -25.79 -60.42
C GLU A 58 -5.78 -26.55 -59.36
N LEU A 59 -5.05 -27.61 -59.72
CA LEU A 59 -4.42 -28.51 -58.75
C LEU A 59 -2.95 -28.87 -59.07
N LEU A 60 -2.07 -28.70 -58.08
CA LEU A 60 -0.71 -29.27 -58.07
C LEU A 60 -0.55 -30.29 -56.95
N MET A 61 -0.04 -31.49 -57.28
CA MET A 61 0.41 -32.44 -56.28
C MET A 61 1.85 -32.87 -56.51
N VAL A 62 2.66 -32.79 -55.45
CA VAL A 62 4.08 -33.18 -55.45
C VAL A 62 4.31 -34.21 -54.35
N TYR A 63 4.83 -35.39 -54.70
CA TYR A 63 5.11 -36.49 -53.79
C TYR A 63 6.55 -36.98 -53.94
N ASP A 64 7.15 -37.42 -52.83
CA ASP A 64 8.41 -38.16 -52.76
C ASP A 64 9.56 -37.47 -53.51
N ILE A 65 9.98 -36.30 -53.01
CA ILE A 65 11.10 -35.56 -53.59
C ILE A 65 12.26 -35.41 -52.61
N SER A 66 13.44 -35.93 -52.97
CA SER A 66 14.61 -35.79 -52.10
C SER A 66 15.17 -34.36 -52.09
N TYR A 67 15.21 -33.67 -53.25
CA TYR A 67 15.84 -32.34 -53.36
C TYR A 67 15.19 -31.44 -54.43
N LEU A 68 14.50 -30.37 -53.99
CA LEU A 68 13.75 -29.44 -54.84
C LEU A 68 14.14 -27.97 -54.60
N PRO A 69 15.27 -27.47 -55.14
CA PRO A 69 15.63 -26.07 -54.95
C PRO A 69 14.91 -25.18 -55.96
N ILE A 70 14.15 -24.21 -55.46
CA ILE A 70 13.41 -23.25 -56.26
C ILE A 70 14.03 -21.85 -56.07
N LYS A 71 14.47 -21.20 -57.16
CA LYS A 71 14.94 -19.80 -57.06
C LYS A 71 13.79 -18.80 -57.13
N HIS A 72 12.90 -18.93 -58.10
CA HIS A 72 11.76 -18.03 -58.28
C HIS A 72 10.54 -18.86 -58.71
N CYS A 73 9.47 -18.82 -57.93
CA CYS A 73 8.18 -19.38 -58.32
C CYS A 73 7.04 -18.38 -58.11
N MET A 74 6.04 -18.46 -58.98
CA MET A 74 4.75 -17.79 -58.84
C MET A 74 3.66 -18.79 -59.16
N TRP A 75 2.85 -19.13 -58.16
CA TRP A 75 1.80 -20.14 -58.26
C TRP A 75 0.44 -19.48 -58.02
N SER A 76 -0.50 -19.71 -58.93
CA SER A 76 -1.88 -19.23 -58.87
C SER A 76 -2.81 -20.40 -59.18
N GLY A 77 -3.78 -20.68 -58.32
CA GLY A 77 -4.61 -21.89 -58.45
C GLY A 77 -5.61 -22.09 -57.31
N GLU A 78 -6.33 -23.21 -57.33
CA GLU A 78 -7.26 -23.56 -56.25
C GLU A 78 -6.50 -24.31 -55.14
N GLY A 79 -5.84 -25.40 -55.48
CA GLY A 79 -5.25 -26.31 -54.51
C GLY A 79 -3.82 -26.73 -54.83
N LEU A 80 -3.06 -26.94 -53.77
CA LEU A 80 -1.68 -27.34 -53.87
C LEU A 80 -1.26 -28.18 -52.70
N MET A 81 -0.72 -29.35 -52.99
CA MET A 81 -0.32 -30.32 -51.98
C MET A 81 1.11 -30.78 -52.22
N VAL A 82 1.90 -30.76 -51.16
CA VAL A 82 3.31 -31.15 -51.15
C VAL A 82 3.51 -32.16 -50.03
N TYR A 83 3.99 -33.35 -50.37
CA TYR A 83 4.21 -34.46 -49.45
C TYR A 83 5.64 -35.00 -49.58
N ASP A 84 6.19 -35.45 -48.45
CA ASP A 84 7.43 -36.22 -48.36
C ASP A 84 8.61 -35.58 -49.10
N ILE A 85 9.04 -34.41 -48.62
CA ILE A 85 10.19 -33.70 -49.19
C ILE A 85 11.35 -33.59 -48.19
N SER A 86 12.49 -34.17 -48.53
CA SER A 86 13.65 -34.08 -47.63
C SER A 86 14.29 -32.68 -47.62
N TYR A 87 14.36 -31.98 -48.76
CA TYR A 87 15.04 -30.68 -48.86
C TYR A 87 14.44 -29.75 -49.93
N LEU A 88 13.77 -28.67 -49.50
CA LEU A 88 13.03 -27.71 -50.34
C LEU A 88 13.49 -26.25 -50.12
N PRO A 89 14.65 -25.81 -50.66
CA PRO A 89 15.07 -24.44 -50.46
C PRO A 89 14.41 -23.51 -51.49
N ILE A 90 13.72 -22.49 -51.00
CA ILE A 90 13.02 -21.51 -51.83
C ILE A 90 13.65 -20.13 -51.64
N LYS A 91 14.11 -19.49 -52.72
CA LYS A 91 14.63 -18.11 -52.62
C LYS A 91 13.51 -17.07 -52.69
N HIS A 92 12.64 -17.15 -53.69
CA HIS A 92 11.55 -16.20 -53.87
C HIS A 92 10.32 -16.97 -54.33
N CYS A 93 9.21 -16.77 -53.64
CA CYS A 93 7.95 -17.39 -54.00
C CYS A 93 6.75 -16.48 -53.74
N MET A 94 5.75 -16.61 -54.61
CA MET A 94 4.45 -15.97 -54.49
C MET A 94 3.39 -17.03 -54.75
N TRP A 95 2.47 -17.19 -53.80
CA TRP A 95 1.43 -18.22 -53.83
C TRP A 95 0.10 -17.48 -53.69
N LEU A 96 -0.75 -17.63 -54.70
CA LEU A 96 -2.09 -17.09 -54.79
C LEU A 96 -3.03 -18.27 -54.94
N VAL A 97 -3.24 -19.01 -53.84
CA VAL A 97 -3.98 -20.28 -53.85
C VAL A 97 -5.01 -20.30 -52.75
N GLU A 98 -6.20 -20.87 -53.02
CA GLU A 98 -7.23 -21.03 -51.98
C GLU A 98 -6.71 -21.95 -50.87
N LEU A 99 -6.15 -23.10 -51.25
CA LEU A 99 -5.69 -24.11 -50.30
C LEU A 99 -4.26 -24.58 -50.59
N LEU A 100 -3.40 -24.50 -49.57
CA LEU A 100 -2.05 -25.06 -49.59
C LEU A 100 -1.85 -26.02 -48.43
N MET A 101 -1.41 -27.23 -48.75
CA MET A 101 -1.01 -28.22 -47.76
C MET A 101 0.42 -28.68 -47.97
N VAL A 102 1.16 -28.70 -46.87
CA VAL A 102 2.56 -29.13 -46.84
C VAL A 102 2.72 -30.14 -45.71
N TYR A 103 3.14 -31.35 -46.06
CA TYR A 103 3.33 -32.47 -45.13
C TYR A 103 4.74 -33.04 -45.22
N ASP A 104 5.27 -33.48 -44.09
CA ASP A 104 6.50 -34.28 -43.97
C ASP A 104 7.71 -33.66 -44.70
N ILE A 105 8.16 -32.51 -44.20
CA ILE A 105 9.34 -31.84 -44.74
C ILE A 105 10.48 -31.76 -43.74
N SER A 106 11.62 -32.38 -44.06
CA SER A 106 12.77 -32.33 -43.14
C SER A 106 13.43 -30.94 -43.12
N TYR A 107 13.54 -30.24 -44.27
CA TYR A 107 14.25 -28.95 -44.35
C TYR A 107 13.69 -28.01 -45.43
N LEU A 108 13.04 -26.92 -45.01
CA LEU A 108 12.35 -25.94 -45.88
C LEU A 108 12.86 -24.51 -45.66
N PRO A 109 14.03 -24.10 -46.19
CA PRO A 109 14.50 -22.74 -46.01
C PRO A 109 13.89 -21.79 -47.05
N ILE A 110 13.20 -20.77 -46.57
CA ILE A 110 12.55 -19.76 -47.41
C ILE A 110 13.26 -18.41 -47.21
N LYS A 111 13.76 -17.80 -48.29
CA LYS A 111 14.30 -16.43 -48.18
C LYS A 111 13.22 -15.37 -48.26
N HIS A 112 12.34 -15.45 -49.24
CA HIS A 112 11.25 -14.49 -49.43
C HIS A 112 10.01 -15.24 -49.89
N CYS A 113 8.93 -15.18 -49.12
CA CYS A 113 7.61 -15.67 -49.53
C CYS A 113 6.54 -14.59 -49.38
N MET A 114 5.56 -14.67 -50.26
CA MET A 114 4.26 -14.01 -50.14
C MET A 114 3.20 -15.07 -50.38
N TRP A 115 2.25 -15.21 -49.45
CA TRP A 115 1.14 -16.14 -49.57
C TRP A 115 -0.17 -15.39 -49.39
N SER A 116 -1.09 -15.52 -50.35
CA SER A 116 -2.45 -15.00 -50.31
C SER A 116 -3.37 -16.17 -50.63
N GLY A 117 -4.34 -16.44 -49.76
CA GLY A 117 -5.19 -17.61 -49.84
C GLY A 117 -6.17 -17.71 -48.69
N GLU A 118 -7.04 -18.71 -48.73
CA GLU A 118 -7.99 -19.00 -47.65
C GLU A 118 -7.30 -19.83 -46.55
N LEU A 119 -6.65 -20.94 -46.91
CA LEU A 119 -6.08 -21.87 -45.95
C LEU A 119 -4.66 -22.33 -46.30
N LEU A 120 -3.73 -22.18 -45.36
CA LEU A 120 -2.44 -22.86 -45.38
C LEU A 120 -2.32 -23.79 -44.18
N MET A 121 -2.13 -25.08 -44.46
CA MET A 121 -1.78 -26.07 -43.43
C MET A 121 -0.37 -26.63 -43.62
N VAL A 122 0.40 -26.62 -42.55
CA VAL A 122 1.77 -27.11 -42.51
C VAL A 122 1.90 -28.14 -41.40
N TYR A 123 2.30 -29.35 -41.74
CA TYR A 123 2.46 -30.48 -40.82
C TYR A 123 3.86 -31.06 -40.90
N ASP A 124 4.37 -31.50 -39.75
CA ASP A 124 5.59 -32.31 -39.61
C ASP A 124 6.81 -31.71 -40.32
N ILE A 125 7.27 -30.55 -39.83
CA ILE A 125 8.48 -29.91 -40.36
C ILE A 125 9.60 -29.87 -39.32
N SER A 126 10.72 -30.54 -39.62
CA SER A 126 11.85 -30.51 -38.70
C SER A 126 12.57 -29.14 -38.65
N TYR A 127 12.71 -28.45 -39.79
CA TYR A 127 13.44 -27.17 -39.85
C TYR A 127 12.93 -26.20 -40.94
N LEU A 128 12.31 -25.09 -40.53
CA LEU A 128 11.65 -24.10 -41.41
C LEU A 128 12.23 -22.68 -41.22
N PRO A 129 13.41 -22.33 -41.74
CA PRO A 129 13.95 -21.00 -41.58
C PRO A 129 13.40 -20.04 -42.63
N ILE A 130 12.74 -18.99 -42.16
CA ILE A 130 12.12 -17.97 -43.01
C ILE A 130 12.87 -16.64 -42.82
N LYS A 131 13.42 -16.05 -43.89
CA LYS A 131 14.02 -14.71 -43.77
C LYS A 131 12.96 -13.61 -43.86
N HIS A 132 12.10 -13.65 -44.85
CA HIS A 132 11.05 -12.65 -45.05
C HIS A 132 9.78 -13.34 -45.51
N CYS A 133 8.68 -13.08 -44.83
CA CYS A 133 7.37 -13.53 -45.26
C CYS A 133 6.29 -12.48 -45.07
N MET A 134 5.31 -12.51 -45.98
CA MET A 134 4.10 -11.69 -45.94
C MET A 134 2.90 -12.60 -46.21
N TRP A 135 1.89 -12.52 -45.36
CA TRP A 135 0.76 -13.43 -45.36
C TRP A 135 -0.57 -12.67 -45.27
N PRO A 136 -1.11 -12.23 -46.42
CA PRO A 136 -2.47 -11.67 -46.53
C PRO A 136 -3.58 -12.72 -46.74
N GLY A 137 -3.60 -13.83 -45.99
CA GLY A 137 -4.63 -14.86 -46.15
C GLY A 137 -5.44 -15.11 -44.88
N GLU A 138 -6.54 -15.85 -44.99
CA GLU A 138 -7.54 -15.98 -43.92
C GLU A 138 -7.02 -16.82 -42.75
N LEU A 139 -6.58 -18.06 -42.98
CA LEU A 139 -6.18 -18.99 -41.93
C LEU A 139 -4.84 -19.69 -42.21
N LEU A 140 -3.94 -19.70 -41.22
CA LEU A 140 -2.78 -20.60 -41.18
C LEU A 140 -2.87 -21.52 -39.98
N ILE A 141 -2.64 -22.80 -40.25
CA ILE A 141 -2.50 -23.81 -39.22
C ILE A 141 -1.14 -24.49 -39.36
N VAL A 142 -0.39 -24.53 -38.25
CA VAL A 142 0.94 -25.13 -38.17
C VAL A 142 0.95 -26.17 -37.08
N TYR A 143 1.34 -27.39 -37.42
CA TYR A 143 1.52 -28.51 -36.50
C TYR A 143 2.95 -29.05 -36.56
N ASP A 144 3.45 -29.50 -35.40
CA ASP A 144 4.65 -30.32 -35.26
C ASP A 144 5.88 -29.75 -35.97
N ILE A 145 6.33 -28.57 -35.49
CA ILE A 145 7.57 -27.97 -35.98
C ILE A 145 8.68 -28.01 -34.94
N SER A 146 9.77 -28.69 -35.25
CA SER A 146 10.90 -28.75 -34.31
C SER A 146 11.66 -27.42 -34.22
N TYR A 147 11.85 -26.69 -35.34
CA TYR A 147 12.61 -25.43 -35.34
C TYR A 147 12.17 -24.42 -36.43
N LEU A 148 11.62 -23.27 -36.01
CA LEU A 148 11.07 -22.22 -36.87
C LEU A 148 11.72 -20.84 -36.60
N PRO A 149 12.85 -20.51 -37.24
CA PRO A 149 13.45 -19.19 -37.12
C PRO A 149 12.94 -18.25 -38.21
N ILE A 150 12.21 -17.22 -37.82
CA ILE A 150 11.67 -16.17 -38.69
C ILE A 150 12.45 -14.87 -38.45
N LYS A 151 13.06 -14.29 -39.49
CA LYS A 151 13.71 -12.98 -39.34
C LYS A 151 12.70 -11.83 -39.45
N HIS A 152 11.83 -11.85 -40.45
CA HIS A 152 10.83 -10.82 -40.65
C HIS A 152 9.54 -11.47 -41.13
N CYS A 153 8.45 -11.28 -40.40
CA CYS A 153 7.12 -11.66 -40.85
C CYS A 153 6.14 -10.49 -40.74
N MET A 154 5.22 -10.44 -41.68
CA MET A 154 4.02 -9.62 -41.64
C MET A 154 2.83 -10.53 -41.89
N TRP A 155 1.89 -10.51 -40.96
CA TRP A 155 0.63 -11.25 -41.04
C TRP A 155 -0.53 -10.28 -41.10
N SER A 156 -1.44 -10.51 -42.04
CA SER A 156 -2.70 -9.80 -42.16
C SER A 156 -3.80 -10.80 -42.55
N GLY A 157 -4.52 -11.34 -41.57
CA GLY A 157 -5.44 -12.47 -41.77
C GLY A 157 -6.38 -12.68 -40.59
N GLU A 158 -7.37 -13.56 -40.73
CA GLU A 158 -8.35 -13.83 -39.67
C GLU A 158 -7.72 -14.64 -38.53
N GLY A 159 -7.06 -15.76 -38.84
CA GLY A 159 -6.57 -16.69 -37.83
C GLY A 159 -5.17 -17.22 -38.07
N LEU A 160 -4.43 -17.44 -36.98
CA LEU A 160 -3.31 -18.37 -36.94
C LEU A 160 -3.40 -19.27 -35.74
N ILE A 161 -3.19 -20.55 -36.00
CA ILE A 161 -3.16 -21.57 -34.97
C ILE A 161 -1.84 -22.32 -35.09
N VAL A 162 -1.12 -22.39 -33.99
CA VAL A 162 0.18 -23.05 -33.90
C VAL A 162 0.13 -24.09 -32.78
N TYR A 163 0.45 -25.33 -33.12
CA TYR A 163 0.55 -26.45 -32.19
C TYR A 163 1.96 -27.05 -32.21
N ASP A 164 2.42 -27.52 -31.06
CA ASP A 164 3.59 -28.38 -30.90
C ASP A 164 4.85 -27.84 -31.58
N ILE A 165 5.32 -26.68 -31.12
CA ILE A 165 6.60 -26.12 -31.59
C ILE A 165 7.68 -26.24 -30.52
N SER A 166 8.74 -26.98 -30.81
CA SER A 166 9.86 -27.06 -29.87
C SER A 166 10.63 -25.73 -29.77
N TYR A 167 10.89 -25.05 -30.90
CA TYR A 167 11.66 -23.81 -30.94
C TYR A 167 11.16 -22.80 -31.99
N LEU A 168 10.55 -21.72 -31.54
CA LEU A 168 10.13 -20.59 -32.37
C LEU A 168 11.00 -19.36 -32.08
N LEU A 169 11.67 -18.83 -33.12
CA LEU A 169 12.52 -17.65 -32.99
C LEU A 169 12.10 -16.57 -33.98
N ILE A 170 11.52 -15.49 -33.48
CA ILE A 170 11.05 -14.37 -34.28
C ILE A 170 11.91 -13.13 -33.99
N LYS A 171 12.59 -12.60 -35.02
CA LYS A 171 13.33 -11.33 -34.83
C LYS A 171 12.41 -10.12 -34.96
N HIS A 172 11.56 -10.07 -35.98
CA HIS A 172 10.63 -8.99 -36.21
C HIS A 172 9.32 -9.56 -36.73
N CYS A 173 8.22 -9.31 -36.02
CA CYS A 173 6.88 -9.60 -36.52
C CYS A 173 5.96 -8.40 -36.42
N MET A 174 5.06 -8.30 -37.38
CA MET A 174 3.87 -7.45 -37.33
C MET A 174 2.67 -8.35 -37.58
N TRP A 175 1.75 -8.35 -36.63
CA TRP A 175 0.49 -9.09 -36.70
C TRP A 175 -0.67 -8.11 -36.77
N SER A 176 -1.57 -8.33 -37.72
CA SER A 176 -2.85 -7.63 -37.83
C SER A 176 -3.92 -8.67 -38.16
N GLY A 177 -4.74 -9.09 -37.21
CA GLY A 177 -5.70 -10.17 -37.45
C GLY A 177 -6.62 -10.42 -36.28
N GLU A 178 -7.69 -11.19 -36.49
CA GLU A 178 -8.71 -11.44 -35.45
C GLU A 178 -8.14 -12.31 -34.33
N GLY A 179 -7.57 -13.47 -34.64
CA GLY A 179 -7.11 -14.44 -33.66
C GLY A 179 -5.70 -15.01 -33.90
N LEU A 180 -4.96 -15.20 -32.82
CA LEU A 180 -3.80 -16.11 -32.79
C LEU A 180 -3.91 -17.01 -31.56
N MET A 181 -3.82 -18.31 -31.80
CA MET A 181 -3.74 -19.32 -30.77
C MET A 181 -2.41 -20.05 -30.87
N VAL A 182 -1.71 -20.14 -29.74
CA VAL A 182 -0.43 -20.82 -29.63
C VAL A 182 -0.53 -21.84 -28.52
N TYR A 183 -0.30 -23.10 -28.85
CA TYR A 183 -0.35 -24.24 -27.95
C TYR A 183 1.01 -24.95 -27.95
N ASP A 184 1.41 -25.43 -26.77
CA ASP A 184 2.55 -26.33 -26.58
C ASP A 184 3.86 -25.85 -27.23
N ILE A 185 4.40 -24.74 -26.70
CA ILE A 185 5.71 -24.23 -27.14
C ILE A 185 6.78 -24.40 -26.07
N SER A 186 7.82 -25.20 -26.35
CA SER A 186 8.93 -25.32 -25.40
C SER A 186 9.76 -24.03 -25.31
N TYR A 187 10.03 -23.35 -26.45
CA TYR A 187 10.84 -22.14 -26.48
C TYR A 187 10.38 -21.13 -27.53
N LEU A 188 9.89 -19.96 -27.11
CA LEU A 188 9.48 -18.85 -27.97
C LEU A 188 10.30 -17.58 -27.70
N LEU A 189 11.22 -17.23 -28.60
CA LEU A 189 11.97 -15.98 -28.51
C LEU A 189 11.48 -14.94 -29.51
N ILE A 190 10.99 -13.81 -28.99
CA ILE A 190 10.59 -12.66 -29.80
C ILE A 190 11.51 -11.47 -29.49
N LYS A 191 12.18 -10.92 -30.52
CA LYS A 191 12.95 -9.69 -30.33
C LYS A 191 12.09 -8.44 -30.45
N HIS A 192 11.28 -8.35 -31.50
CA HIS A 192 10.40 -7.21 -31.75
C HIS A 192 9.08 -7.73 -32.30
N CYS A 193 7.98 -7.44 -31.62
CA CYS A 193 6.64 -7.70 -32.13
C CYS A 193 5.75 -6.46 -32.02
N MET A 194 4.90 -6.30 -33.01
CA MET A 194 3.72 -5.44 -32.95
C MET A 194 2.51 -6.31 -33.26
N TRP A 195 1.51 -6.22 -32.41
CA TRP A 195 0.28 -6.96 -32.55
C TRP A 195 -0.91 -6.01 -32.52
N SER A 196 -1.76 -6.10 -33.53
CA SER A 196 -3.11 -5.55 -33.54
C SER A 196 -4.12 -6.67 -33.82
N GLY A 197 -5.15 -6.82 -32.99
CA GLY A 197 -6.13 -7.88 -33.18
C GLY A 197 -7.22 -7.93 -32.12
N GLU A 198 -8.09 -8.93 -32.19
CA GLU A 198 -9.14 -9.13 -31.18
C GLU A 198 -8.63 -10.04 -30.07
N LEU A 199 -8.12 -11.23 -30.42
CA LEU A 199 -7.77 -12.27 -29.47
C LEU A 199 -6.33 -12.77 -29.65
N LEU A 200 -5.58 -12.82 -28.55
CA LEU A 200 -4.37 -13.64 -28.43
C LEU A 200 -4.56 -14.66 -27.31
N MET A 201 -4.24 -15.92 -27.60
CA MET A 201 -4.14 -16.97 -26.60
C MET A 201 -2.80 -17.68 -26.67
N VAL A 202 -2.13 -17.80 -25.53
CA VAL A 202 -0.90 -18.59 -25.37
C VAL A 202 -1.12 -19.61 -24.26
N TYR A 203 -0.98 -20.89 -24.60
CA TYR A 203 -1.08 -22.02 -23.68
C TYR A 203 0.25 -22.76 -23.62
N ASP A 204 0.56 -23.33 -22.45
CA ASP A 204 1.64 -24.30 -22.23
C ASP A 204 2.98 -23.89 -22.86
N THR A 205 3.56 -22.79 -22.36
CA THR A 205 4.84 -22.30 -22.84
C THR A 205 5.93 -22.39 -21.79
N SER A 206 6.98 -23.18 -22.03
CA SER A 206 8.04 -23.35 -21.02
C SER A 206 8.93 -22.09 -20.90
N TYR A 207 9.26 -21.42 -22.02
CA TYR A 207 10.16 -20.26 -22.00
C TYR A 207 9.84 -19.21 -23.08
N LEU A 208 9.40 -18.02 -22.65
CA LEU A 208 8.96 -16.90 -23.49
C LEU A 208 9.73 -15.59 -23.22
N PRO A 209 10.95 -15.43 -23.75
CA PRO A 209 11.69 -14.16 -23.73
C PRO A 209 11.23 -13.19 -24.83
N ILE A 210 10.72 -12.04 -24.42
CA ILE A 210 10.32 -10.92 -25.28
C ILE A 210 11.23 -9.71 -24.99
N LYS A 211 11.88 -9.16 -26.03
CA LYS A 211 12.67 -7.92 -25.84
C LYS A 211 11.81 -6.66 -25.96
N HIS A 212 11.03 -6.55 -27.03
CA HIS A 212 10.18 -5.39 -27.29
C HIS A 212 8.86 -5.87 -27.87
N CYS A 213 7.75 -5.53 -27.23
CA CYS A 213 6.42 -5.79 -27.73
C CYS A 213 5.53 -4.55 -27.61
N MET A 214 4.63 -4.40 -28.58
CA MET A 214 3.47 -3.51 -28.52
C MET A 214 2.26 -4.36 -28.87
N TRP A 215 1.35 -4.52 -27.93
CA TRP A 215 0.12 -5.30 -28.11
C TRP A 215 -1.07 -4.37 -28.02
N SER A 216 -1.87 -4.38 -29.08
CA SER A 216 -3.15 -3.68 -29.20
C SER A 216 -4.21 -4.73 -29.46
N VAL A 217 -4.63 -5.42 -28.40
CA VAL A 217 -5.58 -6.54 -28.48
C VAL A 217 -6.76 -6.29 -27.55
N GLU A 218 -7.96 -6.65 -27.98
CA GLU A 218 -9.14 -6.60 -27.10
C GLU A 218 -8.93 -7.53 -25.90
N LEU A 219 -8.55 -8.79 -26.16
CA LEU A 219 -8.30 -9.79 -25.14
C LEU A 219 -6.96 -10.50 -25.35
N LEU A 220 -6.18 -10.59 -24.27
CA LEU A 220 -5.11 -11.58 -24.15
C LEU A 220 -5.39 -12.53 -23.01
N MET A 221 -5.22 -13.82 -23.29
CA MET A 221 -5.08 -14.82 -22.26
C MET A 221 -3.74 -15.56 -22.36
N VAL A 222 -3.07 -15.67 -21.22
CA VAL A 222 -1.81 -16.40 -21.07
C VAL A 222 -2.00 -17.43 -19.97
N TYR A 223 -1.82 -18.71 -20.31
CA TYR A 223 -1.95 -19.84 -19.41
C TYR A 223 -0.66 -20.65 -19.36
N ASP A 224 -0.33 -21.16 -18.17
CA ASP A 224 0.71 -22.15 -17.94
C ASP A 224 2.07 -21.79 -18.56
N ILE A 225 2.67 -20.70 -18.03
CA ILE A 225 4.02 -20.29 -18.44
C ILE A 225 5.03 -20.49 -17.33
N SER A 226 6.00 -21.38 -17.56
CA SER A 226 7.08 -21.57 -16.58
C SER A 226 8.01 -20.34 -16.48
N TYR A 227 8.32 -19.68 -17.60
CA TYR A 227 9.19 -18.50 -17.61
C TYR A 227 8.84 -17.49 -18.71
N LEU A 228 8.33 -16.32 -18.34
CA LEU A 228 8.05 -15.20 -19.24
C LEU A 228 8.93 -14.00 -18.92
N ARG A 229 9.85 -13.62 -19.80
CA ARG A 229 10.72 -12.46 -19.57
C ARG A 229 10.49 -11.36 -20.56
N ILE A 230 10.04 -10.21 -20.06
CA ILE A 230 9.76 -9.04 -20.88
C ILE A 230 10.76 -7.92 -20.55
N LYS A 231 11.47 -7.40 -21.55
CA LYS A 231 12.31 -6.20 -21.33
C LYS A 231 11.49 -4.92 -21.48
N HIS A 232 10.73 -4.77 -22.55
CA HIS A 232 9.90 -3.61 -22.81
C HIS A 232 8.58 -4.07 -23.40
N CYS A 233 7.47 -3.77 -22.74
CA CYS A 233 6.14 -3.93 -23.31
C CYS A 233 5.34 -2.64 -23.23
N MET A 234 4.48 -2.46 -24.22
CA MET A 234 3.35 -1.55 -24.17
C MET A 234 2.12 -2.38 -24.51
N TRP A 235 1.09 -2.22 -23.70
CA TRP A 235 -0.19 -2.86 -23.92
C TRP A 235 -1.29 -1.82 -23.97
N SER A 236 -2.17 -1.94 -24.97
CA SER A 236 -3.49 -1.30 -25.01
C SER A 236 -4.57 -2.36 -25.32
N GLY A 237 -5.66 -2.41 -24.54
CA GLY A 237 -6.70 -3.43 -24.71
C GLY A 237 -7.83 -3.33 -23.70
N GLU A 238 -8.82 -4.22 -23.80
CA GLU A 238 -9.92 -4.30 -22.82
C GLU A 238 -9.53 -5.23 -21.65
N GLY A 239 -9.03 -6.43 -21.96
CA GLY A 239 -8.71 -7.45 -20.96
C GLY A 239 -7.33 -8.09 -21.12
N LEU A 240 -6.62 -8.22 -19.99
CA LEU A 240 -5.53 -9.17 -19.85
C LEU A 240 -5.84 -10.17 -18.73
N MET A 241 -5.73 -11.45 -19.04
CA MET A 241 -5.74 -12.51 -18.05
C MET A 241 -4.45 -13.33 -18.09
N VAL A 242 -3.78 -13.41 -16.94
CA VAL A 242 -2.56 -14.20 -16.74
C VAL A 242 -2.83 -15.25 -15.68
N TYR A 243 -2.65 -16.51 -16.03
CA TYR A 243 -2.81 -17.66 -15.14
C TYR A 243 -1.53 -18.49 -15.08
N ASP A 244 -1.22 -19.00 -13.90
CA ASP A 244 -0.19 -20.01 -13.65
C ASP A 244 1.18 -19.67 -14.26
N ILE A 245 1.77 -18.55 -13.80
CA ILE A 245 3.13 -18.17 -14.20
C ILE A 245 4.12 -18.40 -13.08
N SER A 246 5.09 -19.30 -13.31
CA SER A 246 6.15 -19.50 -12.31
C SER A 246 7.08 -18.29 -12.24
N TYR A 247 7.49 -17.67 -13.35
CA TYR A 247 8.48 -16.58 -13.32
C TYR A 247 8.27 -15.51 -14.42
N LEU A 248 7.87 -14.30 -14.03
CA LEU A 248 7.53 -13.16 -14.87
C LEU A 248 8.37 -11.88 -14.61
N PRO A 249 9.66 -11.82 -15.00
CA PRO A 249 10.44 -10.59 -14.87
C PRO A 249 10.14 -9.56 -15.96
N ILE A 250 9.72 -8.38 -15.53
CA ILE A 250 9.43 -7.24 -16.40
C ILE A 250 10.39 -6.09 -16.07
N LYS A 251 11.13 -5.61 -17.08
CA LYS A 251 11.98 -4.40 -16.85
C LYS A 251 11.18 -3.11 -17.00
N HIS A 252 10.46 -2.94 -18.09
CA HIS A 252 9.68 -1.74 -18.36
C HIS A 252 8.36 -2.15 -19.00
N CYS A 253 7.27 -1.68 -18.42
CA CYS A 253 5.94 -1.90 -18.97
C CYS A 253 5.06 -0.65 -18.84
N MET A 254 4.19 -0.48 -19.83
CA MET A 254 3.08 0.46 -19.83
C MET A 254 1.84 -0.34 -20.18
N TRP A 255 0.85 -0.30 -19.31
CA TRP A 255 -0.41 -1.00 -19.46
C TRP A 255 -1.53 0.02 -19.52
N LEU A 256 -2.32 -0.04 -20.59
CA LEU A 256 -3.51 0.77 -20.84
C LEU A 256 -4.66 -0.22 -21.06
N VAL A 257 -5.14 -0.81 -19.97
CA VAL A 257 -6.10 -1.93 -20.02
C VAL A 257 -7.25 -1.64 -19.08
N GLU A 258 -8.48 -1.85 -19.52
CA GLU A 258 -9.65 -1.69 -18.64
C GLU A 258 -9.56 -2.65 -17.46
N LEU A 259 -9.27 -3.93 -17.71
CA LEU A 259 -9.19 -4.95 -16.68
C LEU A 259 -7.95 -5.85 -16.80
N LEU A 260 -7.17 -5.94 -15.72
CA LEU A 260 -6.12 -6.95 -15.54
C LEU A 260 -6.47 -7.91 -14.42
N MET A 261 -6.43 -9.20 -14.76
CA MET A 261 -6.43 -10.27 -13.79
C MET A 261 -5.15 -11.08 -13.84
N VAL A 262 -4.54 -11.24 -12.68
CA VAL A 262 -3.34 -12.05 -12.48
C VAL A 262 -3.63 -13.08 -11.41
N TYR A 263 -3.51 -14.36 -11.76
CA TYR A 263 -3.70 -15.50 -10.87
C TYR A 263 -2.44 -16.35 -10.80
N ASP A 264 -2.12 -16.82 -9.61
CA ASP A 264 -1.09 -17.83 -9.35
C ASP A 264 0.29 -17.51 -9.95
N ILE A 265 0.88 -16.38 -9.50
CA ILE A 265 2.24 -16.02 -9.91
C ILE A 265 3.25 -16.27 -8.80
N SER A 266 4.18 -17.20 -9.04
CA SER A 266 5.22 -17.48 -8.06
C SER A 266 6.27 -16.36 -7.98
N TYR A 267 6.59 -15.70 -9.10
CA TYR A 267 7.65 -14.67 -9.11
C TYR A 267 7.46 -13.57 -10.18
N LEU A 268 7.15 -12.34 -9.78
CA LEU A 268 6.89 -11.18 -10.67
C LEU A 268 7.73 -9.95 -10.31
N PRO A 269 9.02 -9.86 -10.68
CA PRO A 269 9.80 -8.66 -10.41
C PRO A 269 9.60 -7.62 -11.51
N ILE A 270 9.14 -6.44 -11.10
CA ILE A 270 8.91 -5.31 -11.98
C ILE A 270 9.92 -4.21 -11.64
N LYS A 271 10.73 -3.77 -12.62
CA LYS A 271 11.60 -2.61 -12.38
C LYS A 271 10.87 -1.29 -12.55
N HIS A 272 10.12 -1.13 -13.63
CA HIS A 272 9.37 0.09 -13.92
C HIS A 272 8.03 -0.30 -14.55
N CYS A 273 6.92 0.06 -13.91
CA CYS A 273 5.60 -0.03 -14.51
C CYS A 273 4.88 1.31 -14.46
N MET A 274 4.06 1.53 -15.49
CA MET A 274 2.96 2.49 -15.48
C MET A 274 1.70 1.70 -15.82
N TRP A 275 0.69 1.87 -15.00
CA TRP A 275 -0.58 1.18 -15.11
C TRP A 275 -1.69 2.25 -15.12
N SER A 276 -2.58 2.16 -16.10
CA SER A 276 -3.75 3.03 -16.28
C SER A 276 -4.91 2.20 -16.88
N GLY A 277 -6.08 2.27 -16.25
CA GLY A 277 -7.18 1.34 -16.47
C GLY A 277 -8.32 1.53 -15.46
N GLU A 278 -9.30 0.63 -15.47
CA GLU A 278 -10.41 0.63 -14.51
C GLU A 278 -10.12 -0.28 -13.32
N GLY A 279 -9.61 -1.49 -13.56
CA GLY A 279 -9.45 -2.52 -12.55
C GLY A 279 -8.16 -3.33 -12.66
N LEU A 280 -7.45 -3.48 -11.54
CA LEU A 280 -6.44 -4.52 -11.35
C LEU A 280 -6.85 -5.48 -10.24
N MET A 281 -6.82 -6.78 -10.53
CA MET A 281 -6.91 -7.85 -9.55
C MET A 281 -5.67 -8.75 -9.60
N VAL A 282 -5.02 -8.92 -8.45
CA VAL A 282 -3.88 -9.83 -8.28
C VAL A 282 -4.22 -10.83 -7.17
N TYR A 283 -4.21 -12.11 -7.51
CA TYR A 283 -4.47 -13.22 -6.60
C TYR A 283 -3.22 -14.11 -6.49
N ASP A 284 -3.00 -14.66 -5.30
CA ASP A 284 -2.02 -15.72 -5.03
C ASP A 284 -0.62 -15.43 -5.61
N THR A 285 0.00 -14.34 -5.17
CA THR A 285 1.34 -13.96 -5.64
C THR A 285 2.38 -14.07 -4.53
N SER A 286 3.26 -15.08 -4.59
CA SER A 286 4.23 -15.25 -3.49
C SER A 286 5.34 -14.19 -3.47
N TYR A 287 5.76 -13.64 -4.61
CA TYR A 287 6.89 -12.70 -4.67
C TYR A 287 6.76 -11.64 -5.78
N LEU A 288 6.46 -10.39 -5.40
CA LEU A 288 6.21 -9.25 -6.29
C LEU A 288 7.09 -8.03 -5.95
N PRO A 289 8.40 -8.02 -6.24
CA PRO A 289 9.21 -6.84 -5.96
C PRO A 289 9.06 -5.79 -7.06
N ILE A 290 8.65 -4.59 -6.65
CA ILE A 290 8.45 -3.45 -7.54
C ILE A 290 9.47 -2.35 -7.20
N LYS A 291 10.28 -1.93 -8.17
CA LYS A 291 11.22 -0.81 -7.93
C LYS A 291 10.54 0.54 -8.11
N HIS A 292 9.84 0.75 -9.22
CA HIS A 292 9.18 2.00 -9.53
C HIS A 292 7.82 1.70 -10.18
N CYS A 293 6.76 2.23 -9.62
CA CYS A 293 5.42 2.11 -10.20
C CYS A 293 4.64 3.40 -10.11
N MET A 294 3.77 3.60 -11.12
CA MET A 294 2.70 4.58 -11.12
C MET A 294 1.42 3.84 -11.49
N TRP A 295 0.41 3.95 -10.63
CA TRP A 295 -0.90 3.33 -10.80
C TRP A 295 -1.95 4.41 -10.83
N SER A 296 -2.85 4.37 -11.81
CA SER A 296 -3.89 5.36 -12.02
C SER A 296 -5.21 4.68 -12.41
N GLU A 297 -5.92 4.15 -11.42
CA GLU A 297 -7.08 3.26 -11.60
C GLU A 297 -8.31 3.74 -10.83
N GLU A 298 -9.46 3.15 -11.12
CA GLU A 298 -10.61 3.21 -10.22
C GLU A 298 -10.42 2.19 -9.09
N LEU A 299 -10.16 0.92 -9.41
CA LEU A 299 -10.11 -0.16 -8.42
C LEU A 299 -8.80 -0.96 -8.48
N LEU A 300 -8.21 -1.20 -7.33
CA LEU A 300 -7.12 -2.14 -7.16
C LEU A 300 -7.41 -3.13 -6.04
N MET A 301 -7.33 -4.42 -6.36
CA MET A 301 -7.45 -5.50 -5.39
C MET A 301 -6.23 -6.41 -5.42
N VAL A 302 -5.69 -6.66 -4.23
CA VAL A 302 -4.54 -7.52 -4.02
C VAL A 302 -4.86 -8.52 -2.92
N TYR A 303 -4.83 -9.81 -3.27
CA TYR A 303 -5.11 -10.92 -2.38
C TYR A 303 -3.89 -11.86 -2.29
N ASP A 304 -3.66 -12.38 -1.08
CA ASP A 304 -2.71 -13.48 -0.82
C ASP A 304 -1.31 -13.24 -1.39
N ILE A 305 -0.64 -12.19 -0.89
CA ILE A 305 0.75 -11.91 -1.27
C ILE A 305 1.73 -12.21 -0.15
N SER A 306 2.55 -13.26 -0.32
CA SER A 306 3.57 -13.53 0.71
C SER A 306 4.73 -12.53 0.70
N TYR A 307 5.06 -11.82 -0.39
CA TYR A 307 6.17 -10.85 -0.37
C TYR A 307 6.09 -9.75 -1.45
N LEU A 308 5.82 -8.49 -1.04
CA LEU A 308 5.64 -7.31 -1.92
C LEU A 308 6.56 -6.13 -1.54
N PRO A 309 7.86 -6.14 -1.86
CA PRO A 309 8.71 -4.99 -1.56
C PRO A 309 8.61 -3.92 -2.64
N ILE A 310 8.25 -2.71 -2.21
CA ILE A 310 8.09 -1.55 -3.10
C ILE A 310 9.13 -0.49 -2.76
N LYS A 311 9.95 -0.09 -3.75
CA LYS A 311 10.91 1.00 -3.51
C LYS A 311 10.29 2.38 -3.71
N HIS A 312 9.65 2.61 -4.84
CA HIS A 312 9.02 3.89 -5.15
C HIS A 312 7.68 3.62 -5.83
N CYS A 313 6.62 4.17 -5.27
CA CYS A 313 5.28 4.07 -5.85
C CYS A 313 4.52 5.38 -5.75
N MET A 314 3.73 5.65 -6.78
CA MET A 314 2.68 6.66 -6.75
C MET A 314 1.39 5.93 -7.12
N TRP A 315 0.41 6.01 -6.24
CA TRP A 315 -0.91 5.43 -6.44
C TRP A 315 -1.91 6.56 -6.49
N SER A 316 -2.64 6.64 -7.60
CA SER A 316 -3.78 7.51 -7.78
C SER A 316 -4.97 6.61 -8.05
N VAL A 317 -5.58 6.06 -6.99
CA VAL A 317 -6.62 5.03 -7.11
C VAL A 317 -7.83 5.47 -6.31
N GLU A 318 -9.03 5.34 -6.85
CA GLU A 318 -10.27 5.63 -6.09
C GLU A 318 -10.36 4.70 -4.88
N LEU A 319 -10.24 3.38 -5.10
CA LEU A 319 -10.30 2.38 -4.05
C LEU A 319 -9.18 1.32 -4.17
N LEU A 320 -8.36 1.21 -3.12
CA LEU A 320 -7.44 0.07 -2.95
C LEU A 320 -7.89 -0.83 -1.82
N MET A 321 -7.95 -2.13 -2.09
CA MET A 321 -8.08 -3.17 -1.08
C MET A 321 -6.91 -4.16 -1.11
N VAL A 322 -6.28 -4.33 0.04
CA VAL A 322 -5.15 -5.25 0.24
C VAL A 322 -5.53 -6.26 1.33
N TYR A 323 -5.48 -7.54 0.99
CA TYR A 323 -5.79 -8.66 1.88
C TYR A 323 -4.60 -9.61 1.98
N ASP A 324 -4.40 -10.17 3.18
CA ASP A 324 -3.51 -11.30 3.45
C ASP A 324 -2.09 -11.12 2.89
N ILE A 325 -1.36 -10.13 3.44
CA ILE A 325 0.04 -9.90 3.07
C ILE A 325 1.01 -10.32 4.17
N SER A 326 1.87 -11.28 3.84
CA SER A 326 2.90 -11.73 4.79
C SER A 326 4.03 -10.70 4.95
N TYR A 327 4.41 -9.95 3.91
CA TYR A 327 5.51 -8.96 3.99
C TYR A 327 5.45 -7.84 2.92
N LEU A 328 5.22 -6.59 3.33
CA LEU A 328 5.07 -5.41 2.45
C LEU A 328 6.02 -4.25 2.84
N PRO A 329 7.32 -4.26 2.49
CA PRO A 329 8.18 -3.13 2.82
C PRO A 329 8.11 -2.04 1.75
N ILE A 330 7.77 -0.83 2.18
CA ILE A 330 7.65 0.34 1.30
C ILE A 330 8.74 1.36 1.66
N LYS A 331 9.59 1.71 0.69
CA LYS A 331 10.60 2.77 0.92
C LYS A 331 10.06 4.17 0.68
N HIS A 332 9.38 4.39 -0.44
CA HIS A 332 8.83 5.68 -0.82
C HIS A 332 7.47 5.44 -1.47
N CYS A 333 6.42 5.95 -0.86
CA CYS A 333 5.09 5.96 -1.46
C CYS A 333 4.44 7.34 -1.40
N MET A 334 3.65 7.62 -2.42
CA MET A 334 2.63 8.67 -2.42
C MET A 334 1.32 7.99 -2.78
N TRP A 335 0.31 8.19 -1.96
CA TRP A 335 -1.03 7.67 -2.16
C TRP A 335 -1.99 8.84 -2.25
N SER A 336 -2.79 8.86 -3.30
CA SER A 336 -3.92 9.76 -3.48
C SER A 336 -5.13 8.96 -3.94
N GLY A 337 -6.28 9.16 -3.30
CA GLY A 337 -7.46 8.33 -3.54
C GLY A 337 -8.62 8.66 -2.62
N GLU A 338 -9.73 7.93 -2.76
CA GLU A 338 -10.87 8.05 -1.85
C GLU A 338 -10.73 7.06 -0.69
N GLY A 339 -10.51 5.79 -0.99
CA GLY A 339 -10.45 4.71 -0.01
C GLY A 339 -9.18 3.87 -0.08
N LEU A 340 -8.59 3.60 1.07
CA LEU A 340 -7.60 2.53 1.24
C LEU A 340 -8.04 1.59 2.37
N MET A 341 -8.18 0.32 2.05
CA MET A 341 -8.43 -0.73 3.04
C MET A 341 -7.29 -1.74 3.04
N VAL A 342 -6.78 -2.01 4.23
CA VAL A 342 -5.69 -2.97 4.45
C VAL A 342 -6.12 -3.94 5.54
N TYR A 343 -6.15 -5.22 5.20
CA TYR A 343 -6.51 -6.31 6.09
C TYR A 343 -5.37 -7.32 6.21
N ASP A 344 -5.16 -7.84 7.41
CA ASP A 344 -4.29 -8.98 7.69
C ASP A 344 -2.86 -8.84 7.13
N ILE A 345 -2.09 -7.90 7.72
CA ILE A 345 -0.68 -7.73 7.37
C ILE A 345 0.25 -8.12 8.51
N SER A 346 1.08 -9.13 8.28
CA SER A 346 2.09 -9.54 9.27
C SER A 346 3.21 -8.50 9.44
N TYR A 347 3.69 -7.86 8.35
CA TYR A 347 4.83 -6.94 8.42
C TYR A 347 4.83 -5.84 7.34
N LEU A 348 4.63 -4.57 7.74
CA LEU A 348 4.49 -3.40 6.86
C LEU A 348 5.46 -2.27 7.24
N PRO A 349 6.77 -2.33 6.92
CA PRO A 349 7.68 -1.24 7.24
C PRO A 349 7.64 -0.16 6.18
N ILE A 350 7.34 1.06 6.63
CA ILE A 350 7.24 2.23 5.76
C ILE A 350 8.34 3.22 6.12
N LYS A 351 9.22 3.56 5.16
CA LYS A 351 10.25 4.57 5.41
C LYS A 351 9.73 5.99 5.19
N HIS A 352 9.13 6.26 4.04
CA HIS A 352 8.60 7.57 3.70
C HIS A 352 7.28 7.39 2.97
N CYS A 353 6.21 7.95 3.53
CA CYS A 353 4.90 7.95 2.91
C CYS A 353 4.24 9.31 3.01
N MET A 354 3.49 9.64 1.95
CA MET A 354 2.52 10.71 1.93
C MET A 354 1.18 10.08 1.54
N TRP A 355 0.17 10.30 2.36
CA TRP A 355 -1.19 9.84 2.12
C TRP A 355 -2.10 11.05 1.97
N LEU A 356 -2.81 11.10 0.85
CA LEU A 356 -3.79 12.10 0.46
C LEU A 356 -5.10 11.36 0.17
N VAL A 357 -5.68 10.75 1.19
CA VAL A 357 -6.81 9.82 1.05
C VAL A 357 -7.94 10.26 1.95
N GLU A 358 -9.17 10.22 1.47
CA GLU A 358 -10.36 10.54 2.26
C GLU A 358 -10.47 9.60 3.46
N LEU A 359 -10.44 8.28 3.22
CA LEU A 359 -10.56 7.25 4.25
C LEU A 359 -9.45 6.19 4.15
N LEU A 360 -8.74 5.96 5.26
CA LEU A 360 -7.89 4.77 5.45
C LEU A 360 -8.42 3.89 6.58
N MET A 361 -8.58 2.62 6.26
CA MET A 361 -8.88 1.58 7.23
C MET A 361 -7.77 0.53 7.24
N VAL A 362 -7.26 0.26 8.44
CA VAL A 362 -6.21 -0.72 8.68
C VAL A 362 -6.70 -1.68 9.75
N TYR A 363 -6.76 -2.96 9.41
CA TYR A 363 -7.16 -4.05 10.30
C TYR A 363 -6.04 -5.07 10.42
N ASP A 364 -5.86 -5.60 11.62
CA ASP A 364 -5.01 -6.77 11.92
C ASP A 364 -3.58 -6.65 11.37
N ILE A 365 -2.80 -5.71 11.92
CA ILE A 365 -1.38 -5.58 11.57
C ILE A 365 -0.46 -6.00 12.70
N SER A 366 0.36 -7.03 12.48
CA SER A 366 1.30 -7.45 13.52
C SER A 366 2.47 -6.46 13.72
N TYR A 367 2.98 -5.83 12.66
CA TYR A 367 4.15 -4.95 12.77
C TYR A 367 4.21 -3.85 11.69
N LEU A 368 4.00 -2.59 12.10
CA LEU A 368 3.93 -1.40 11.22
C LEU A 368 4.93 -0.30 11.63
N PRO A 369 6.23 -0.40 11.31
CA PRO A 369 7.16 0.65 11.64
C PRO A 369 7.16 1.75 10.58
N ILE A 370 6.85 2.97 11.01
CA ILE A 370 6.81 4.15 10.14
C ILE A 370 7.96 5.08 10.53
N LYS A 371 8.87 5.37 9.58
CA LYS A 371 9.92 6.36 9.84
C LYS A 371 9.43 7.78 9.61
N HIS A 372 8.82 8.06 8.46
CA HIS A 372 8.30 9.37 8.13
C HIS A 372 6.96 9.20 7.41
N CYS A 373 5.89 9.74 8.00
CA CYS A 373 4.60 9.85 7.35
C CYS A 373 4.09 11.28 7.37
N MET A 374 3.38 11.62 6.31
CA MET A 374 2.46 12.75 6.24
C MET A 374 1.10 12.19 5.86
N TRP A 375 0.09 12.50 6.66
CA TRP A 375 -1.29 12.18 6.38
C TRP A 375 -2.07 13.46 6.16
N SER A 376 -2.89 13.46 5.12
CA SER A 376 -3.87 14.48 4.81
C SER A 376 -5.14 13.77 4.32
N GLY A 377 -6.23 13.86 5.07
CA GLY A 377 -7.46 13.10 4.78
C GLY A 377 -8.59 13.37 5.75
N GLU A 378 -9.76 12.80 5.52
CA GLU A 378 -10.91 12.95 6.43
C GLU A 378 -10.79 12.00 7.61
N GLY A 379 -10.62 10.69 7.37
CA GLY A 379 -10.61 9.68 8.41
C GLY A 379 -9.48 8.66 8.31
N LEU A 380 -8.94 8.29 9.47
CA LEU A 380 -8.16 7.06 9.63
C LEU A 380 -8.70 6.22 10.77
N MET A 381 -8.94 4.95 10.47
CA MET A 381 -9.27 3.94 11.45
C MET A 381 -8.21 2.85 11.46
N VAL A 382 -7.69 2.57 12.65
CA VAL A 382 -6.68 1.54 12.88
C VAL A 382 -7.19 0.60 13.97
N TYR A 383 -7.27 -0.68 13.64
CA TYR A 383 -7.71 -1.76 14.52
C TYR A 383 -6.62 -2.83 14.66
N ASP A 384 -6.50 -3.39 15.85
CA ASP A 384 -5.71 -4.58 16.15
C ASP A 384 -4.27 -4.54 15.64
N ILE A 385 -3.46 -3.65 16.22
CA ILE A 385 -2.03 -3.57 15.89
C ILE A 385 -1.14 -4.10 17.01
N SER A 386 -0.36 -5.15 16.71
CA SER A 386 0.59 -5.68 17.70
C SER A 386 1.79 -4.76 17.94
N TYR A 387 2.27 -4.00 16.93
CA TYR A 387 3.42 -3.09 17.11
C TYR A 387 3.50 -1.95 16.07
N LEU A 388 3.36 -0.69 16.49
CA LEU A 388 3.33 0.51 15.63
C LEU A 388 4.36 1.59 16.03
N PRO A 389 5.66 1.49 15.69
CA PRO A 389 6.62 2.53 16.04
C PRO A 389 6.68 3.62 14.99
N ILE A 390 6.47 4.87 15.42
CA ILE A 390 6.46 6.05 14.54
C ILE A 390 7.63 6.97 14.92
N LYS A 391 8.53 7.24 13.97
CA LYS A 391 9.63 8.20 14.23
C LYS A 391 9.21 9.64 13.96
N HIS A 392 8.58 9.92 12.84
CA HIS A 392 8.14 11.24 12.43
C HIS A 392 6.78 11.10 11.75
N CYS A 393 5.76 11.74 12.32
CA CYS A 393 4.46 11.87 11.67
C CYS A 393 3.98 13.32 11.70
N MET A 394 3.30 13.71 10.62
CA MET A 394 2.49 14.91 10.55
C MET A 394 1.10 14.46 10.11
N TRP A 395 0.10 14.81 10.90
CA TRP A 395 -1.29 14.55 10.59
C TRP A 395 -2.03 15.86 10.34
N SER A 396 -2.80 15.88 9.27
CA SER A 396 -3.78 16.91 8.96
C SER A 396 -5.07 16.20 8.57
N GLY A 397 -6.16 16.33 9.32
CA GLY A 397 -7.41 15.65 8.95
C GLY A 397 -8.52 15.77 9.97
N GLU A 398 -9.72 15.30 9.65
CA GLU A 398 -10.88 15.44 10.54
C GLU A 398 -10.80 14.46 11.71
N GLY A 399 -10.61 13.16 11.45
CA GLY A 399 -10.67 12.12 12.47
C GLY A 399 -9.55 11.09 12.42
N LEU A 400 -9.08 10.67 13.59
CA LEU A 400 -8.36 9.41 13.78
C LEU A 400 -8.94 8.61 14.92
N MET A 401 -9.20 7.34 14.64
CA MET A 401 -9.59 6.36 15.63
C MET A 401 -8.59 5.22 15.65
N VAL A 402 -8.10 4.92 16.84
CA VAL A 402 -7.13 3.86 17.09
C VAL A 402 -7.70 2.93 18.15
N TYR A 403 -7.83 1.65 17.82
CA TYR A 403 -8.35 0.60 18.67
C TYR A 403 -7.30 -0.51 18.84
N ASP A 404 -7.22 -1.08 20.04
CA ASP A 404 -6.48 -2.30 20.35
C ASP A 404 -5.02 -2.28 19.88
N ILE A 405 -4.22 -1.39 20.47
CA ILE A 405 -2.77 -1.35 20.21
C ILE A 405 -1.95 -1.86 21.39
N SER A 406 -1.18 -2.92 21.13
CA SER A 406 -0.26 -3.45 22.13
C SER A 406 0.94 -2.52 22.41
N TYR A 407 1.52 -1.88 21.39
CA TYR A 407 2.71 -1.03 21.56
C TYR A 407 2.88 0.08 20.51
N LEU A 408 2.79 1.35 20.94
CA LEU A 408 2.84 2.55 20.09
C LEU A 408 3.89 3.57 20.58
N PRO A 409 5.17 3.47 20.17
CA PRO A 409 6.17 4.48 20.49
C PRO A 409 6.25 5.55 19.39
N ILE A 410 5.94 6.78 19.76
CA ILE A 410 6.00 7.96 18.91
C ILE A 410 7.17 8.84 19.34
N LYS A 411 8.13 9.10 18.44
CA LYS A 411 9.23 10.01 18.74
C LYS A 411 8.87 11.48 18.51
N HIS A 412 8.31 11.79 17.36
CA HIS A 412 7.91 13.14 16.98
C HIS A 412 6.59 13.06 16.23
N CYS A 413 5.56 13.70 16.77
CA CYS A 413 4.29 13.87 16.09
C CYS A 413 3.85 15.34 16.10
N MET A 414 3.21 15.74 15.02
CA MET A 414 2.42 16.96 14.93
C MET A 414 1.05 16.55 14.46
N TRP A 415 0.03 16.94 15.21
CA TRP A 415 -1.36 16.73 14.86
C TRP A 415 -2.05 18.05 14.63
N SER A 416 -2.80 18.13 13.54
CA SER A 416 -3.74 19.19 13.21
C SER A 416 -5.03 18.53 12.76
N GLY A 417 -6.09 18.57 13.56
CA GLY A 417 -7.34 17.90 13.19
C GLY A 417 -8.45 18.04 14.21
N GLU A 418 -9.67 17.67 13.85
CA GLU A 418 -10.82 17.87 14.74
C GLU A 418 -10.82 16.86 15.89
N LEU A 419 -10.68 15.57 15.57
CA LEU A 419 -10.92 14.49 16.51
C LEU A 419 -9.79 13.45 16.52
N LEU A 420 -9.33 13.08 17.70
CA LEU A 420 -8.60 11.82 17.92
C LEU A 420 -9.21 11.03 19.05
N ILE A 421 -9.40 9.74 18.77
CA ILE A 421 -9.85 8.78 19.75
C ILE A 421 -8.88 7.61 19.79
N VAL A 422 -8.46 7.26 21.01
CA VAL A 422 -7.57 6.15 21.28
C VAL A 422 -8.22 5.25 22.33
N TYR A 423 -8.45 4.00 21.97
CA TYR A 423 -8.99 2.95 22.84
C TYR A 423 -7.97 1.83 23.04
N ASP A 424 -7.98 1.23 24.23
CA ASP A 424 -7.31 -0.03 24.55
C ASP A 424 -5.83 -0.07 24.13
N ILE A 425 -5.01 0.79 24.75
CA ILE A 425 -3.56 0.77 24.53
C ILE A 425 -2.79 0.22 25.72
N SER A 426 -2.08 -0.88 25.48
CA SER A 426 -1.18 -1.44 26.50
C SER A 426 0.05 -0.54 26.76
N TYR A 427 0.64 0.06 25.71
CA TYR A 427 1.82 0.92 25.87
C TYR A 427 1.91 2.02 24.81
N LEU A 428 1.77 3.28 25.22
CA LEU A 428 1.90 4.47 24.38
C LEU A 428 3.04 5.37 24.87
N LEU A 429 4.16 5.42 24.14
CA LEU A 429 5.30 6.27 24.52
C LEU A 429 5.43 7.46 23.58
N ILE A 430 5.26 8.67 24.12
CA ILE A 430 5.38 9.90 23.36
C ILE A 430 6.61 10.70 23.83
N LYS A 431 7.57 10.92 22.94
CA LYS A 431 8.74 11.76 23.28
C LYS A 431 8.45 13.24 23.05
N HIS A 432 7.93 13.59 21.88
CA HIS A 432 7.61 14.97 21.52
C HIS A 432 6.31 14.96 20.72
N CYS A 433 5.28 15.62 21.24
CA CYS A 433 4.04 15.85 20.51
C CYS A 433 3.66 17.34 20.52
N MET A 434 3.05 17.76 19.41
CA MET A 434 2.30 18.99 19.32
C MET A 434 0.91 18.62 18.83
N TRP A 435 -0.09 18.97 19.62
CA TRP A 435 -1.50 18.77 19.31
C TRP A 435 -2.15 20.11 19.05
N SER A 436 -2.87 20.21 17.93
CA SER A 436 -3.75 21.31 17.58
C SER A 436 -5.05 20.69 17.08
N GLY A 437 -6.13 20.76 17.85
CA GLY A 437 -7.38 20.12 17.44
C GLY A 437 -8.54 20.38 18.39
N GLU A 438 -9.75 19.98 18.01
CA GLU A 438 -10.93 20.24 18.85
C GLU A 438 -10.95 19.26 20.03
N LEU A 439 -10.87 17.96 19.78
CA LEU A 439 -11.04 16.93 20.80
C LEU A 439 -9.96 15.84 20.73
N LEU A 440 -9.35 15.55 21.88
CA LEU A 440 -8.69 14.27 22.11
C LEU A 440 -9.42 13.47 23.19
N MET A 441 -9.67 12.19 22.91
CA MET A 441 -10.07 11.21 23.91
C MET A 441 -9.09 10.03 23.96
N VAL A 442 -8.66 9.68 25.18
CA VAL A 442 -7.85 8.49 25.46
C VAL A 442 -8.55 7.64 26.50
N TYR A 443 -8.83 6.40 26.16
CA TYR A 443 -9.48 5.41 27.01
C TYR A 443 -8.54 4.21 27.25
N ASP A 444 -8.69 3.57 28.41
CA ASP A 444 -8.12 2.27 28.74
C ASP A 444 -6.64 2.12 28.36
N THR A 445 -5.77 2.91 29.01
CA THR A 445 -4.33 2.88 28.73
C THR A 445 -3.52 2.39 29.92
N SER A 446 -2.80 1.28 29.73
CA SER A 446 -1.97 0.72 30.81
C SER A 446 -0.72 1.58 31.10
N TYR A 447 -0.06 2.13 30.07
CA TYR A 447 1.18 2.88 30.25
C TYR A 447 1.38 3.99 29.20
N LEU A 448 1.31 5.26 29.64
CA LEU A 448 1.37 6.46 28.79
C LEU A 448 2.47 7.46 29.21
N PRO A 449 3.76 7.18 28.99
CA PRO A 449 4.81 8.15 29.27
C PRO A 449 4.93 9.26 28.22
N ILE A 450 4.86 10.50 28.68
CA ILE A 450 5.01 11.70 27.86
C ILE A 450 6.24 12.50 28.33
N LYS A 451 7.21 12.72 27.43
CA LYS A 451 8.38 13.56 27.76
C LYS A 451 8.11 15.04 27.54
N HIS A 452 7.66 15.42 26.36
CA HIS A 452 7.38 16.80 25.99
C HIS A 452 6.10 16.84 25.18
N CYS A 453 5.13 17.62 25.63
CA CYS A 453 3.90 17.83 24.90
C CYS A 453 3.47 19.29 24.95
N MET A 454 2.89 19.74 23.84
CA MET A 454 2.17 21.00 23.72
C MET A 454 0.80 20.68 23.17
N TRP A 455 -0.22 21.14 23.86
CA TRP A 455 -1.62 20.88 23.53
C TRP A 455 -2.34 22.21 23.40
N SER A 456 -3.09 22.34 22.31
CA SER A 456 -3.92 23.49 21.99
C SER A 456 -5.21 22.96 21.38
N GLY A 457 -6.35 23.26 21.98
CA GLY A 457 -7.62 22.66 21.55
C GLY A 457 -8.81 23.02 22.43
N GLU A 458 -9.97 22.44 22.16
CA GLU A 458 -11.18 22.68 22.96
C GLU A 458 -11.24 21.70 24.14
N GLY A 459 -10.99 20.41 23.90
CA GLY A 459 -11.16 19.37 24.91
C GLY A 459 -10.09 18.27 24.88
N LEU A 460 -9.53 17.96 26.05
CA LEU A 460 -8.86 16.69 26.30
C LEU A 460 -9.64 15.87 27.34
N MET A 461 -9.93 14.62 27.02
CA MET A 461 -10.47 13.65 27.96
C MET A 461 -9.56 12.42 28.07
N VAL A 462 -9.25 12.05 29.32
CA VAL A 462 -8.40 10.90 29.64
C VAL A 462 -9.12 10.04 30.67
N TYR A 463 -9.38 8.79 30.32
CA TYR A 463 -10.09 7.81 31.14
C TYR A 463 -9.23 6.56 31.36
N ASP A 464 -9.31 5.98 32.55
CA ASP A 464 -8.78 4.66 32.89
C ASP A 464 -7.30 4.46 32.52
N ILE A 465 -6.42 5.24 33.18
CA ILE A 465 -4.97 5.12 32.99
C ILE A 465 -4.25 4.57 34.20
N SER A 466 -3.56 3.44 34.02
CA SER A 466 -2.77 2.85 35.11
C SER A 466 -1.50 3.67 35.42
N TYR A 467 -0.80 4.20 34.40
CA TYR A 467 0.47 4.93 34.62
C TYR A 467 0.76 6.01 33.56
N LEU A 468 0.72 7.29 33.96
CA LEU A 468 0.88 8.46 33.08
C LEU A 468 1.99 9.41 33.57
N PRO A 469 3.28 9.16 33.30
CA PRO A 469 4.35 10.06 33.71
C PRO A 469 4.57 11.16 32.68
N ILE A 470 4.45 12.41 33.14
CA ILE A 470 4.65 13.59 32.30
C ILE A 470 5.89 14.37 32.78
N LYS A 471 6.87 14.57 31.89
CA LYS A 471 8.05 15.38 32.24
C LYS A 471 7.81 16.87 32.01
N HIS A 472 7.35 17.25 30.83
CA HIS A 472 7.10 18.65 30.47
C HIS A 472 5.83 18.71 29.63
N CYS A 473 4.85 19.48 30.09
CA CYS A 473 3.63 19.73 29.34
C CYS A 473 3.24 21.21 29.38
N MET A 474 2.71 21.67 28.25
CA MET A 474 2.00 22.94 28.13
C MET A 474 0.63 22.62 27.56
N TRP A 475 -0.40 23.11 28.24
CA TRP A 475 -1.78 22.92 27.87
C TRP A 475 -2.41 24.29 27.70
N SER A 476 -3.08 24.47 26.56
CA SER A 476 -3.78 25.67 26.17
C SER A 476 -5.16 25.28 25.65
N GLU A 477 -6.03 24.82 26.53
CA GLU A 477 -7.32 24.21 26.16
C GLU A 477 -8.49 24.77 26.97
N GLU A 478 -9.71 24.72 26.44
CA GLU A 478 -10.91 25.12 27.19
C GLU A 478 -11.19 24.13 28.32
N LEU A 479 -11.17 22.82 28.04
CA LEU A 479 -11.53 21.78 29.00
C LEU A 479 -10.49 20.64 29.03
N LEU A 480 -9.99 20.29 30.24
CA LEU A 480 -9.36 18.99 30.49
C LEU A 480 -10.13 18.21 31.52
N MET A 481 -10.44 16.96 31.18
CA MET A 481 -10.98 15.99 32.11
C MET A 481 -10.07 14.77 32.23
N VAL A 482 -9.77 14.41 33.47
CA VAL A 482 -8.96 13.25 33.82
C VAL A 482 -9.71 12.40 34.82
N TYR A 483 -10.02 11.16 34.46
CA TYR A 483 -10.75 10.19 35.27
C TYR A 483 -9.90 8.93 35.48
N ASP A 484 -10.01 8.35 36.67
CA ASP A 484 -9.51 7.02 37.01
C ASP A 484 -8.04 6.79 36.66
N ILE A 485 -7.15 7.53 37.34
CA ILE A 485 -5.70 7.37 37.17
C ILE A 485 -5.03 6.79 38.40
N SER A 486 -4.37 5.65 38.23
CA SER A 486 -3.62 5.02 39.33
C SER A 486 -2.34 5.80 39.70
N TYR A 487 -1.58 6.31 38.71
CA TYR A 487 -0.31 6.99 38.97
C TYR A 487 0.05 8.05 37.91
N LEU A 488 0.07 9.34 38.32
CA LEU A 488 0.27 10.51 37.45
C LEU A 488 1.41 11.42 37.95
N PRO A 489 2.71 11.11 37.71
CA PRO A 489 3.78 11.98 38.14
C PRO A 489 4.07 13.07 37.11
N ILE A 490 3.98 14.32 37.54
CA ILE A 490 4.24 15.49 36.70
C ILE A 490 5.49 16.22 37.20
N LYS A 491 6.49 16.39 36.33
CA LYS A 491 7.68 17.19 36.70
C LYS A 491 7.44 18.68 36.49
N HIS A 492 6.99 19.07 35.30
CA HIS A 492 6.73 20.46 34.96
C HIS A 492 5.46 20.53 34.12
N CYS A 493 4.47 21.27 34.59
CA CYS A 493 3.28 21.60 33.81
C CYS A 493 3.01 23.10 33.83
N MET A 494 2.52 23.60 32.70
CA MET A 494 1.90 24.90 32.56
C MET A 494 0.52 24.66 31.96
N TRP A 495 -0.50 25.18 32.62
CA TRP A 495 -1.87 25.14 32.14
C TRP A 495 -2.37 26.57 31.93
N SER A 496 -3.00 26.79 30.78
CA SER A 496 -3.76 27.98 30.43
C SER A 496 -5.09 27.52 29.85
N GLY A 497 -6.21 27.75 30.51
CA GLY A 497 -7.48 27.22 30.04
C GLY A 497 -8.67 27.58 30.91
N GLU A 498 -9.88 27.21 30.52
CA GLU A 498 -11.08 27.54 31.30
C GLU A 498 -11.22 26.59 32.49
N LEU A 499 -11.26 25.28 32.26
CA LEU A 499 -11.60 24.29 33.28
C LEU A 499 -10.71 23.03 33.25
N LEU A 500 -10.23 22.62 34.43
CA LEU A 500 -9.71 21.26 34.65
C LEU A 500 -10.51 20.53 35.71
N ILE A 501 -10.94 19.32 35.36
CA ILE A 501 -11.56 18.38 36.25
C ILE A 501 -10.65 17.16 36.38
N VAL A 502 -10.30 16.82 37.62
CA VAL A 502 -9.54 15.62 37.97
C VAL A 502 -10.37 14.80 38.95
N TYR A 503 -10.63 13.54 38.59
CA TYR A 503 -11.43 12.60 39.36
C TYR A 503 -10.65 11.29 39.58
N ASP A 504 -10.81 10.70 40.77
CA ASP A 504 -10.30 9.37 41.13
C ASP A 504 -8.82 9.14 40.77
N ILE A 505 -7.92 9.84 41.48
CA ILE A 505 -6.48 9.63 41.33
C ILE A 505 -5.86 8.99 42.57
N SER A 506 -5.20 7.85 42.39
CA SER A 506 -4.51 7.18 43.50
C SER A 506 -3.21 7.88 43.91
N TYR A 507 -2.40 8.38 42.96
CA TYR A 507 -1.12 9.03 43.29
C TYR A 507 -0.69 10.11 42.27
N LEU A 508 -0.64 11.37 42.71
CA LEU A 508 -0.33 12.55 41.89
C LEU A 508 0.82 13.39 42.48
N PRO A 509 2.09 13.09 42.17
CA PRO A 509 3.22 13.92 42.59
C PRO A 509 3.55 14.96 41.50
N ILE A 510 3.41 16.23 41.85
CA ILE A 510 3.73 17.37 41.01
C ILE A 510 4.98 18.07 41.56
N LYS A 511 6.03 18.23 40.75
CA LYS A 511 7.21 19.01 41.17
C LYS A 511 7.01 20.51 40.95
N HIS A 512 6.59 20.91 39.77
CA HIS A 512 6.35 22.31 39.42
C HIS A 512 5.08 22.40 38.57
N CYS A 513 4.12 23.19 39.02
CA CYS A 513 2.96 23.55 38.22
C CYS A 513 2.73 25.06 38.23
N MET A 514 2.29 25.56 37.08
CA MET A 514 1.71 26.89 36.93
C MET A 514 0.33 26.73 36.33
N TRP A 515 -0.66 27.34 36.96
CA TRP A 515 -2.02 27.34 36.48
C TRP A 515 -2.47 28.77 36.23
N SER A 516 -3.09 28.98 35.08
CA SER A 516 -3.84 30.18 34.72
C SER A 516 -5.17 29.74 34.14
N GLY A 517 -6.30 30.04 34.78
CA GLY A 517 -7.60 29.61 34.25
C GLY A 517 -8.79 29.93 35.15
N GLU A 518 -10.01 29.63 34.73
CA GLU A 518 -11.22 29.94 35.49
C GLU A 518 -11.41 28.95 36.66
N GLY A 519 -11.35 27.64 36.39
CA GLY A 519 -11.66 26.61 37.37
C GLY A 519 -10.67 25.44 37.40
N LEU A 520 -10.36 24.96 38.62
CA LEU A 520 -9.89 23.58 38.84
C LEU A 520 -10.78 22.89 39.85
N MET A 521 -11.20 21.68 39.51
CA MET A 521 -11.89 20.79 40.40
C MET A 521 -11.10 19.50 40.55
N VAL A 522 -10.81 19.13 41.79
CA VAL A 522 -10.07 17.92 42.14
C VAL A 522 -10.92 17.11 43.11
N TYR A 523 -11.31 15.92 42.70
CA TYR A 523 -12.15 15.00 43.48
C TYR A 523 -11.41 13.69 43.73
N ALA A 524 -11.57 13.15 44.94
CA ALA A 524 -11.21 11.78 45.29
C ALA A 524 -9.74 11.43 44.96
N ILE A 525 -8.81 12.07 45.68
CA ILE A 525 -7.38 11.78 45.53
C ILE A 525 -6.78 11.13 46.78
N ASN A 526 -6.21 9.93 46.63
CA ASN A 526 -5.56 9.24 47.72
C ASN A 526 -4.26 9.93 48.16
N TYR A 527 -3.45 10.40 47.20
CA TYR A 527 -2.18 11.07 47.51
C TYR A 527 -1.83 12.14 46.48
N LEU A 528 -1.89 13.41 46.89
CA LEU A 528 -1.51 14.56 46.07
C LEU A 528 -0.31 15.27 46.68
N ARG A 529 0.85 15.21 46.02
CA ARG A 529 2.06 15.88 46.52
C ARG A 529 2.54 16.97 45.59
N ILE A 530 2.56 18.20 46.07
CA ILE A 530 3.01 19.35 45.29
C ILE A 530 4.27 19.95 45.91
N LYS A 531 5.35 20.08 45.13
CA LYS A 531 6.55 20.79 45.62
C LYS A 531 6.43 22.30 45.42
N HIS A 532 6.08 22.74 44.21
CA HIS A 532 5.92 24.14 43.89
C HIS A 532 4.69 24.31 43.00
N CYS A 533 3.74 25.11 43.45
CA CYS A 533 2.61 25.54 42.63
C CYS A 533 2.45 27.06 42.63
N MET A 534 2.07 27.57 41.48
CA MET A 534 1.52 28.92 41.32
C MET A 534 0.15 28.76 40.68
N TRP A 535 -0.85 29.34 41.31
CA TRP A 535 -2.20 29.37 40.81
C TRP A 535 -2.65 30.80 40.61
N SER A 536 -3.21 31.06 39.42
CA SER A 536 -3.92 32.27 39.07
C SER A 536 -5.25 31.86 38.45
N GLY A 537 -6.38 32.14 39.12
CA GLY A 537 -7.68 31.73 38.58
C GLY A 537 -8.84 32.03 39.50
N GLU A 538 -10.07 31.90 39.02
CA GLU A 538 -11.26 32.30 39.79
C GLU A 538 -11.56 31.30 40.90
N LEU A 539 -11.61 30.00 40.57
CA LEU A 539 -12.13 28.95 41.44
C LEU A 539 -11.19 27.75 41.55
N LEU A 540 -10.97 27.27 42.78
CA LEU A 540 -10.50 25.91 43.03
C LEU A 540 -11.35 25.20 44.05
N ILE A 541 -11.78 24.00 43.66
CA ILE A 541 -12.49 23.06 44.51
C ILE A 541 -11.62 21.83 44.68
N VAL A 542 -11.38 21.47 45.93
CA VAL A 542 -10.69 20.24 46.31
C VAL A 542 -11.61 19.45 47.23
N TYR A 543 -11.93 18.23 46.86
CA TYR A 543 -12.88 17.36 47.55
C TYR A 543 -12.29 15.97 47.75
N ASP A 544 -12.46 15.41 48.94
CA ASP A 544 -12.11 14.03 49.30
C ASP A 544 -10.63 13.68 49.02
N ILE A 545 -9.72 14.26 49.81
CA ILE A 545 -8.28 13.97 49.69
C ILE A 545 -7.72 13.33 50.95
N ASN A 546 -7.12 12.16 50.80
CA ASN A 546 -6.52 11.46 51.93
C ASN A 546 -5.19 12.11 52.39
N TYR A 547 -4.31 12.52 51.47
CA TYR A 547 -3.01 13.10 51.84
C TYR A 547 -2.50 14.17 50.85
N LEU A 548 -2.39 15.42 51.33
CA LEU A 548 -2.02 16.61 50.55
C LEU A 548 -0.81 17.39 51.11
N PRO A 549 0.43 16.95 50.86
CA PRO A 549 1.63 17.73 51.20
C PRO A 549 2.01 18.73 50.11
N ILE A 550 1.98 20.01 50.48
CA ILE A 550 2.41 21.15 49.66
C ILE A 550 3.65 21.79 50.30
N LYS A 551 4.77 21.88 49.55
CA LYS A 551 5.95 22.59 50.07
C LYS A 551 5.86 24.10 49.90
N HIS A 552 5.56 24.56 48.69
CA HIS A 552 5.45 25.99 48.36
C HIS A 552 4.24 26.18 47.45
N CYS A 553 3.31 27.02 47.88
CA CYS A 553 2.19 27.46 47.06
C CYS A 553 2.07 28.98 47.05
N MET A 554 1.74 29.50 45.87
CA MET A 554 1.24 30.86 45.70
C MET A 554 -0.14 30.77 45.05
N TRP A 555 -1.12 31.37 45.71
CA TRP A 555 -2.49 31.43 45.23
C TRP A 555 -2.89 32.87 44.97
N SER A 556 -3.41 33.13 43.79
CA SER A 556 -4.09 34.36 43.41
C SER A 556 -5.42 33.99 42.77
N GLY A 557 -6.54 34.29 43.43
CA GLY A 557 -7.85 33.88 42.91
C GLY A 557 -9.00 34.29 43.79
N GLU A 558 -10.23 34.15 43.30
CA GLU A 558 -11.43 34.58 44.04
C GLU A 558 -11.74 33.61 45.17
N LEU A 559 -11.93 32.33 44.84
CA LEU A 559 -12.44 31.34 45.79
C LEU A 559 -11.59 30.05 45.79
N LEU A 560 -11.23 29.61 46.99
CA LEU A 560 -10.67 28.29 47.24
C LEU A 560 -11.55 27.54 48.26
N MET A 561 -12.10 26.42 47.82
CA MET A 561 -12.91 25.54 48.66
C MET A 561 -12.23 24.18 48.81
N VAL A 562 -12.14 23.73 50.07
CA VAL A 562 -11.48 22.48 50.45
C VAL A 562 -12.41 21.71 51.37
N TYR A 563 -12.78 20.50 50.98
CA TYR A 563 -13.71 19.63 51.70
C TYR A 563 -13.09 18.25 51.91
N ASP A 564 -13.42 17.61 53.03
CA ASP A 564 -13.14 16.19 53.30
C ASP A 564 -11.66 15.83 53.10
N ILE A 565 -10.77 16.44 53.90
CA ILE A 565 -9.33 16.13 53.84
C ILE A 565 -8.85 15.44 55.11
N SER A 566 -8.33 14.22 54.96
CA SER A 566 -7.74 13.50 56.10
C SER A 566 -6.43 14.15 56.58
N TYR A 567 -5.53 14.54 55.66
CA TYR A 567 -4.24 15.14 56.02
C TYR A 567 -3.75 16.20 55.03
N LEU A 568 -3.71 17.46 55.46
CA LEU A 568 -3.18 18.60 54.71
C LEU A 568 -1.93 19.16 55.39
N LEU A 569 -0.82 19.23 54.65
CA LEU A 569 0.45 19.79 55.13
C LEU A 569 0.97 20.86 54.20
N ILE A 570 0.99 22.11 54.66
CA ILE A 570 1.52 23.24 53.90
C ILE A 570 2.77 23.79 54.61
N LYS A 571 3.93 23.76 53.95
CA LYS A 571 5.15 24.36 54.54
C LYS A 571 5.19 25.87 54.36
N HIS A 572 4.93 26.37 53.16
CA HIS A 572 4.92 27.79 52.84
C HIS A 572 3.76 28.09 51.91
N CYS A 573 2.84 28.94 52.36
CA CYS A 573 1.74 29.49 51.56
C CYS A 573 1.85 31.01 51.46
N MET A 574 1.60 31.52 50.26
CA MET A 574 1.16 32.90 50.05
C MET A 574 -0.18 32.85 49.37
N TRP A 575 -1.13 33.60 49.89
CA TRP A 575 -2.46 33.62 49.33
C TRP A 575 -3.02 35.04 49.27
N SER A 576 -3.45 35.42 48.07
CA SER A 576 -4.21 36.61 47.75
C SER A 576 -5.55 36.18 47.15
N GLY A 577 -6.68 36.50 47.78
CA GLY A 577 -7.99 36.11 47.27
C GLY A 577 -9.17 36.47 48.16
N GLU A 578 -10.39 36.37 47.63
CA GLU A 578 -11.60 36.78 48.37
C GLU A 578 -11.94 35.77 49.48
N GLY A 579 -12.10 34.49 49.16
CA GLY A 579 -12.59 33.47 50.11
C GLY A 579 -11.76 32.19 50.22
N LEU A 580 -11.52 31.71 51.45
CA LEU A 580 -11.20 30.28 51.73
C LEU A 580 -12.41 29.74 52.42
N MET A 581 -12.80 28.54 52.02
CA MET A 581 -13.62 27.71 52.85
C MET A 581 -12.97 26.35 53.01
N VAL A 582 -12.85 25.92 54.26
CA VAL A 582 -12.24 24.66 54.65
C VAL A 582 -13.21 23.91 55.54
N TYR A 583 -13.65 22.73 55.10
CA TYR A 583 -14.62 21.90 55.80
C TYR A 583 -14.05 20.49 56.02
N ASP A 584 -14.38 19.90 57.16
CA ASP A 584 -14.22 18.48 57.47
C ASP A 584 -12.77 18.00 57.25
N ILE A 585 -11.84 18.57 58.02
CA ILE A 585 -10.41 18.22 57.96
C ILE A 585 -9.93 17.56 59.24
N SER A 586 -9.42 16.33 59.14
CA SER A 586 -8.88 15.63 60.32
C SER A 586 -7.55 16.24 60.80
N TYR A 587 -6.66 16.62 59.87
CA TYR A 587 -5.36 17.20 60.21
C TYR A 587 -4.90 18.26 59.21
N LEU A 588 -4.71 19.51 59.67
CA LEU A 588 -4.18 20.63 58.89
C LEU A 588 -2.97 21.26 59.58
N LEU A 589 -1.77 21.05 59.03
CA LEU A 589 -0.54 21.70 59.53
C LEU A 589 -0.02 22.75 58.55
N ILE A 590 0.03 24.00 59.02
CA ILE A 590 0.61 25.12 58.27
C ILE A 590 1.84 25.65 59.02
N LYS A 591 3.02 25.60 58.38
CA LYS A 591 4.25 26.11 59.01
C LYS A 591 4.41 27.61 58.86
N HIS A 592 4.28 28.12 57.64
CA HIS A 592 4.38 29.54 57.32
C HIS A 592 3.29 29.92 56.34
N CYS A 593 2.46 30.88 56.70
CA CYS A 593 1.46 31.45 55.79
C CYS A 593 1.47 32.96 55.80
N MET A 594 1.30 33.54 54.63
CA MET A 594 0.91 34.94 54.46
C MET A 594 -0.40 34.95 53.69
N ARG A 595 -1.41 35.61 54.25
CA ARG A 595 -2.72 35.72 53.62
C ARG A 595 -3.15 37.18 53.56
N SER A 596 -3.64 37.58 52.38
CA SER A 596 -4.34 38.83 52.11
C SER A 596 -5.68 38.50 51.45
N GLY A 597 -6.81 38.85 52.05
CA GLY A 597 -8.11 38.47 51.49
C GLY A 597 -9.32 38.81 52.36
N GLU A 598 -10.53 38.62 51.84
CA GLU A 598 -11.75 39.05 52.56
C GLU A 598 -12.14 38.08 53.68
N GLY A 599 -12.29 36.77 53.42
CA GLY A 599 -12.89 35.84 54.39
C GLY A 599 -12.27 34.45 54.49
N LEU A 600 -11.95 33.98 55.71
CA LEU A 600 -11.68 32.57 56.02
C LEU A 600 -12.83 31.95 56.77
N ILE A 601 -13.30 30.82 56.28
CA ILE A 601 -14.22 29.96 57.00
C ILE A 601 -13.55 28.60 57.17
N VAL A 602 -13.46 28.18 58.42
CA VAL A 602 -12.97 26.85 58.82
C VAL A 602 -14.06 26.18 59.64
N TYR A 603 -14.45 24.97 59.26
CA TYR A 603 -15.50 24.19 59.90
C TYR A 603 -15.04 22.74 60.11
N ASP A 604 -15.39 22.15 61.24
CA ASP A 604 -15.12 20.76 61.63
C ASP A 604 -13.67 20.32 61.37
N ILE A 605 -12.76 20.84 62.20
CA ILE A 605 -11.35 20.46 62.14
C ILE A 605 -10.89 19.78 63.41
N SER A 606 -10.39 18.55 63.30
CA SER A 606 -9.88 17.85 64.47
C SER A 606 -8.54 18.46 64.94
N TYR A 607 -7.59 18.78 64.05
CA TYR A 607 -6.26 19.26 64.45
C TYR A 607 -5.65 20.31 63.51
N LEU A 608 -5.48 21.55 63.98
CA LEU A 608 -5.06 22.72 63.20
C LEU A 608 -3.82 23.46 63.77
N PRO A 609 -2.61 22.91 63.77
CA PRO A 609 -1.43 23.64 64.20
C PRO A 609 -0.95 24.67 63.17
N ILE A 610 -0.82 25.92 63.61
CA ILE A 610 -0.20 27.00 62.84
C ILE A 610 1.05 27.49 63.56
N LYS A 611 2.22 27.41 62.90
CA LYS A 611 3.48 27.88 63.51
C LYS A 611 3.68 29.39 63.35
N HIS A 612 3.61 29.89 62.12
CA HIS A 612 3.78 31.31 61.80
C HIS A 612 2.74 31.72 60.77
N CYS A 613 1.92 32.71 61.09
CA CYS A 613 0.93 33.24 60.18
C CYS A 613 0.90 34.78 60.22
N MET A 614 0.83 35.39 59.04
CA MET A 614 0.46 36.80 58.89
C MET A 614 -0.86 36.86 58.15
N TRP A 615 -1.82 37.54 58.76
CA TRP A 615 -3.18 37.67 58.27
C TRP A 615 -3.53 39.13 58.04
N SER A 616 -3.98 39.45 56.84
CA SER A 616 -4.61 40.72 56.50
C SER A 616 -5.95 40.43 55.84
N GLY A 617 -7.07 40.72 56.51
CA GLY A 617 -8.39 40.40 55.95
C GLY A 617 -9.56 40.75 56.84
N GLU A 618 -10.77 40.78 56.26
CA GLU A 618 -11.96 41.26 56.97
C GLU A 618 -12.47 40.26 58.00
N LEU A 619 -12.56 38.98 57.64
CA LEU A 619 -13.27 37.96 58.41
C LEU A 619 -12.44 36.68 58.59
N LEU A 620 -12.37 36.20 59.84
CA LEU A 620 -11.89 34.87 60.19
C LEU A 620 -12.95 34.16 61.05
N MET A 621 -13.50 33.07 60.55
CA MET A 621 -14.45 32.22 61.27
C MET A 621 -13.91 30.80 61.43
N VAL A 622 -13.90 30.30 62.66
CA VAL A 622 -13.49 28.94 63.01
C VAL A 622 -14.59 28.31 63.87
N TYR A 623 -15.17 27.21 63.37
CA TYR A 623 -16.24 26.46 64.01
C TYR A 623 -15.81 25.02 64.25
N ASP A 624 -16.25 24.45 65.38
CA ASP A 624 -16.11 23.03 65.73
C ASP A 624 -14.69 22.50 65.52
N THR A 625 -13.76 22.98 66.35
CA THR A 625 -12.34 22.64 66.20
C THR A 625 -11.79 22.05 67.48
N SER A 626 -11.33 20.79 67.42
CA SER A 626 -10.89 20.13 68.63
C SER A 626 -9.55 20.71 69.14
N TYR A 627 -8.57 20.96 68.27
CA TYR A 627 -7.24 21.42 68.69
C TYR A 627 -6.63 22.46 67.72
N PHE A 628 -6.46 23.70 68.18
CA PHE A 628 -6.03 24.83 67.34
C PHE A 628 -4.86 25.64 67.95
N PRO A 629 -3.61 25.15 67.97
CA PRO A 629 -2.49 25.90 68.55
C PRO A 629 -1.88 26.87 67.55
N ILE A 630 -1.69 28.12 67.98
CA ILE A 630 -0.99 29.14 67.21
C ILE A 630 0.28 29.55 67.98
N LYS A 631 1.45 29.33 67.38
CA LYS A 631 2.72 29.73 68.01
C LYS A 631 2.99 31.23 67.85
N HIS A 632 3.00 31.71 66.61
CA HIS A 632 3.24 33.10 66.28
C HIS A 632 2.24 33.59 65.25
N CYS A 633 1.51 34.67 65.55
CA CYS A 633 0.65 35.31 64.57
C CYS A 633 0.73 36.83 64.59
N MET A 634 0.49 37.42 63.41
CA MET A 634 0.18 38.83 63.25
C MET A 634 -1.17 38.90 62.55
N TRP A 635 -2.13 39.56 63.16
CA TRP A 635 -3.49 39.68 62.64
C TRP A 635 -3.87 41.14 62.47
N SER A 636 -4.30 41.48 61.26
CA SER A 636 -4.85 42.77 60.87
C SER A 636 -6.20 42.52 60.20
N GLY A 637 -7.29 42.68 60.95
CA GLY A 637 -8.61 42.36 60.44
C GLY A 637 -9.76 42.94 61.26
N VAL A 638 -10.98 42.80 60.72
CA VAL A 638 -12.18 43.42 61.31
C VAL A 638 -12.84 42.48 62.32
N LEU A 639 -12.93 41.18 62.02
CA LEU A 639 -13.71 40.24 62.82
C LEU A 639 -13.05 38.85 62.93
N LEU A 640 -12.89 38.38 64.17
CA LEU A 640 -12.57 36.99 64.50
C LEU A 640 -13.75 36.36 65.25
N ILE A 641 -14.31 35.29 64.70
CA ILE A 641 -15.34 34.47 65.34
C ILE A 641 -14.78 33.07 65.54
N VAL A 642 -14.84 32.61 66.79
CA VAL A 642 -14.39 31.28 67.19
C VAL A 642 -15.53 30.63 67.99
N TYR A 643 -16.00 29.47 67.54
CA TYR A 643 -17.12 28.77 68.15
C TYR A 643 -16.79 27.27 68.31
N ASP A 644 -17.18 26.71 69.44
CA ASP A 644 -17.00 25.29 69.79
C ASP A 644 -15.55 24.78 69.60
N ILE A 645 -14.62 25.35 70.37
CA ILE A 645 -13.21 24.90 70.37
C ILE A 645 -12.85 24.23 71.69
N SER A 646 -12.32 23.00 71.60
CA SER A 646 -11.93 22.25 72.80
C SER A 646 -10.58 22.70 73.38
N TYR A 647 -9.63 23.15 72.53
CA TYR A 647 -8.32 23.63 72.98
C TYR A 647 -7.63 24.63 72.03
N LEU A 648 -7.35 25.85 72.53
CA LEU A 648 -6.80 26.99 71.77
C LEU A 648 -5.60 27.66 72.49
N PRO A 649 -4.38 27.11 72.42
CA PRO A 649 -3.22 27.77 73.00
C PRO A 649 -2.59 28.75 72.00
N ILE A 650 -2.63 30.03 72.35
CA ILE A 650 -1.96 31.10 71.59
C ILE A 650 -0.74 31.56 72.40
N LYS A 651 0.46 31.50 71.81
CA LYS A 651 1.70 31.91 72.51
C LYS A 651 2.06 33.38 72.29
N HIS A 652 2.23 33.80 71.04
CA HIS A 652 2.65 35.16 70.69
C HIS A 652 1.83 35.68 69.50
N CYS A 653 0.82 36.50 69.77
CA CYS A 653 0.02 37.12 68.73
C CYS A 653 -0.02 38.64 68.89
N MET A 654 0.26 39.35 67.79
CA MET A 654 0.11 40.80 67.69
C MET A 654 -1.17 41.12 66.92
N TRP A 655 -1.99 41.99 67.50
CA TRP A 655 -3.27 42.43 66.96
C TRP A 655 -3.14 43.90 66.56
N SER A 656 -3.40 44.21 65.30
CA SER A 656 -3.59 45.58 64.83
C SER A 656 -5.02 45.70 64.32
N VAL A 657 -5.78 46.61 64.94
CA VAL A 657 -7.14 46.97 64.51
C VAL A 657 -7.05 48.12 63.53
#